data_AF-A0AAN9JQD2-F1
#
_entry.id   AF-A0AAN9JQD2-F1
#
_cell.length_a   1.000
_cell.length_b   1.000
_cell.length_c   1.000
_cell.angle_alpha   90.00
_cell.angle_beta   90.00
_cell.angle_gamma   90.00
#
_symmetry.space_group_name_H-M   'P 1'
#
loop_
_entity.id
_entity.type
_entity.pdbx_description
1 polymer ?
#
loop_
_entity_poly.entity_id
_entity_poly.type
_entity_poly.pdbx_seq_one_letter_code
_entity_poly.pdbx_strand_id
1 'polypeptide(L)'
;MAAKNTLHLTMSDTAAYDDDGRPRRTGTVWTGVAHIITAVIGSGVLSLAWSTAQLGWIGGPIALLSFAVGIYVSSCLLADCYRSPVTGKRNYSYIDAVKANLGTKRTWVAAFLQFLALYGTGIAYTITTATSISAILKSNCYHKKGHEAPCKYGVSSCMIIYGVLEIVMSFIPDLHNMAWVSVVAAIMSFSYSFIGLGLGIATVIRTLWSAVAHIIAGVIGSGVLSLAWSTSQLGWIGGPLALLCFAIISYISSCILADCYRSPDSVTGKRNHSYMDAVKANLGTNRTRIAGFLQFLALYGTCIAYVITTATSLSAIMKSNCYHKRGHKAPCSYGGSMYMVMFGAVQIVMSFIPDLHNMAWVSVVAAIMSFSYSFIGLGLGIATVIKNGRIMGSLRGIPTEKTVDKMWLIFQGIADISFSYPYPMIFLEIQDTLGSPPPENQTMKKATMVGILITTFFYLCCGCSGYAAFGNNTPGNLLTGFGFYEPYWLVDFANACIILHLVGGYQIYSQPIYGTAEKCFSRRFSNSGFVNDFHKLKLPLLPCLQINLFRICFRTVFVISTTAIAILFPYFNQVLGVLGAINFWPLAIFFPIEMYIVQKNIAAWSSKWIVLRTFSVACFLVNVIGLVGSLEGIIRAKLSHLNY
;
A
#
# COMPACT_ATOMS: atom_id res chain seq x y z
N MET A 1 -44.78 -2.81 51.07
CA MET A 1 -43.45 -3.04 50.46
C MET A 1 -43.56 -3.62 49.04
N ALA A 2 -44.46 -3.08 48.20
CA ALA A 2 -44.77 -3.65 46.86
C ALA A 2 -44.63 -2.65 45.69
N ALA A 3 -44.27 -1.39 45.95
CA ALA A 3 -44.13 -0.36 44.91
C ALA A 3 -42.66 -0.13 44.44
N LYS A 4 -41.67 -0.66 45.17
CA LYS A 4 -40.23 -0.48 44.83
C LYS A 4 -39.67 -1.53 43.86
N ASN A 5 -40.27 -2.72 43.79
CA ASN A 5 -39.82 -3.77 42.87
C ASN A 5 -40.37 -3.60 41.44
N THR A 6 -41.52 -2.94 41.27
CA THR A 6 -42.12 -2.68 39.96
C THR A 6 -41.34 -1.63 39.17
N LEU A 7 -40.77 -0.62 39.85
CA LEU A 7 -40.01 0.45 39.19
C LEU A 7 -38.63 -0.03 38.66
N HIS A 8 -38.00 -0.97 39.37
CA HIS A 8 -36.71 -1.55 38.97
C HIS A 8 -36.82 -2.52 37.79
N LEU A 9 -37.94 -3.22 37.64
CA LEU A 9 -38.24 -4.06 36.46
C LEU A 9 -38.45 -3.19 35.20
N THR A 10 -39.14 -2.05 35.31
CA THR A 10 -39.42 -1.17 34.17
C THR A 10 -38.19 -0.44 33.61
N MET A 11 -37.18 -0.13 34.44
CA MET A 11 -35.95 0.54 33.97
C MET A 11 -34.95 -0.42 33.30
N SER A 12 -34.98 -1.71 33.65
CA SER A 12 -34.20 -2.77 32.99
C SER A 12 -34.73 -3.05 31.57
N ASP A 13 -36.06 -3.15 31.42
CA ASP A 13 -36.69 -3.49 30.15
C ASP A 13 -36.61 -2.33 29.13
N THR A 14 -36.60 -1.07 29.57
CA THR A 14 -36.45 0.10 28.68
C THR A 14 -35.07 0.23 28.04
N ALA A 15 -34.04 -0.43 28.58
CA ALA A 15 -32.71 -0.46 27.97
C ALA A 15 -32.56 -1.51 26.85
N ALA A 16 -33.46 -2.49 26.80
CA ALA A 16 -33.45 -3.63 25.88
C ALA A 16 -34.24 -3.41 24.59
N TYR A 17 -35.09 -2.37 24.54
CA TYR A 17 -35.95 -2.05 23.40
C TYR A 17 -35.74 -0.60 22.93
N ASP A 18 -35.94 -0.36 21.63
CA ASP A 18 -35.93 0.98 21.01
C ASP A 18 -37.25 1.74 21.31
N ASP A 19 -37.29 3.03 20.95
CA ASP A 19 -38.47 3.93 21.07
C ASP A 19 -39.71 3.44 20.30
N ASP A 20 -39.57 2.43 19.47
CA ASP A 20 -40.63 1.78 18.69
C ASP A 20 -41.09 0.42 19.27
N GLY A 21 -40.59 0.05 20.45
CA GLY A 21 -40.94 -1.20 21.15
C GLY A 21 -40.31 -2.47 20.54
N ARG A 22 -39.34 -2.34 19.63
CA ARG A 22 -38.58 -3.48 19.08
C ARG A 22 -37.26 -3.69 19.81
N PRO A 23 -36.67 -4.90 19.78
CA PRO A 23 -35.35 -5.13 20.35
C PRO A 23 -34.34 -4.08 19.90
N ARG A 24 -33.53 -3.60 20.84
CA ARG A 24 -32.61 -2.50 20.61
C ARG A 24 -31.65 -2.83 19.48
N ARG A 25 -31.59 -1.95 18.47
CA ARG A 25 -30.72 -2.12 17.32
C ARG A 25 -29.29 -1.71 17.69
N THR A 26 -28.31 -2.55 17.35
CA THR A 26 -26.89 -2.32 17.67
C THR A 26 -26.05 -1.96 16.44
N GLY A 27 -26.69 -1.73 15.29
CA GLY A 27 -26.03 -1.34 14.04
C GLY A 27 -25.23 -0.04 14.20
N THR A 28 -24.09 0.02 13.51
CA THR A 28 -23.18 1.16 13.50
C THR A 28 -23.01 1.71 12.08
N VAL A 29 -22.33 2.84 11.94
CA VAL A 29 -21.93 3.36 10.61
C VAL A 29 -21.13 2.31 9.83
N TRP A 30 -20.29 1.50 10.49
CA TRP A 30 -19.50 0.45 9.84
C TRP A 30 -20.34 -0.66 9.24
N THR A 31 -21.32 -1.17 10.00
CA THR A 31 -22.23 -2.18 9.49
C THR A 31 -23.08 -1.62 8.35
N GLY A 32 -23.52 -0.36 8.47
CA GLY A 32 -24.25 0.34 7.40
C GLY A 32 -23.43 0.48 6.11
N VAL A 33 -22.18 0.96 6.21
CA VAL A 33 -21.26 1.07 5.09
C VAL A 33 -20.98 -0.30 4.47
N ALA A 34 -20.76 -1.35 5.27
CA ALA A 34 -20.55 -2.70 4.76
C ALA A 34 -21.75 -3.22 3.95
N HIS A 35 -22.98 -2.98 4.42
CA HIS A 35 -24.19 -3.32 3.66
C HIS A 35 -24.29 -2.53 2.35
N ILE A 36 -24.00 -1.22 2.37
CA ILE A 36 -24.01 -0.38 1.15
C ILE A 36 -22.99 -0.88 0.13
N ILE A 37 -21.75 -1.12 0.56
CA ILE A 37 -20.67 -1.60 -0.32
C ILE A 37 -21.04 -2.95 -0.92
N THR A 38 -21.54 -3.88 -0.11
CA THR A 38 -21.97 -5.20 -0.58
C THR A 38 -23.10 -5.10 -1.60
N ALA A 39 -24.06 -4.20 -1.39
CA ALA A 39 -25.16 -3.99 -2.31
C ALA A 39 -24.73 -3.34 -3.64
N VAL A 40 -23.76 -2.40 -3.60
CA VAL A 40 -23.37 -1.59 -4.75
C VAL A 40 -22.26 -2.22 -5.59
N ILE A 41 -21.24 -2.83 -4.98
CA ILE A 41 -20.03 -3.31 -5.69
C ILE A 41 -20.25 -4.67 -6.40
N GLY A 42 -21.46 -5.24 -6.37
CA GLY A 42 -21.80 -6.57 -6.89
C GLY A 42 -21.64 -6.80 -8.41
N SER A 43 -22.55 -7.57 -9.00
CA SER A 43 -22.44 -8.06 -10.40
C SER A 43 -22.26 -6.95 -11.45
N GLY A 44 -22.78 -5.74 -11.21
CA GLY A 44 -22.69 -4.61 -12.13
C GLY A 44 -21.28 -4.06 -12.35
N VAL A 45 -20.38 -4.20 -11.36
CA VAL A 45 -18.99 -3.70 -11.47
C VAL A 45 -18.20 -4.48 -12.52
N LEU A 46 -18.49 -5.77 -12.69
CA LEU A 46 -17.81 -6.63 -13.67
C LEU A 46 -18.11 -6.21 -15.11
N SER A 47 -19.30 -5.66 -15.37
CA SER A 47 -19.66 -5.12 -16.69
C SER A 47 -19.21 -3.67 -16.92
N LEU A 48 -18.71 -2.98 -15.90
CA LEU A 48 -18.45 -1.54 -15.97
C LEU A 48 -17.38 -1.18 -17.00
N ALA A 49 -16.36 -2.03 -17.15
CA ALA A 49 -15.32 -1.87 -18.15
C ALA A 49 -15.91 -1.97 -19.58
N TRP A 50 -16.82 -2.91 -19.80
CA TRP A 50 -17.53 -3.04 -21.07
C TRP A 50 -18.41 -1.82 -21.35
N SER A 51 -19.20 -1.37 -20.36
CA SER A 51 -20.04 -0.17 -20.50
C SER A 51 -19.21 1.10 -20.78
N THR A 52 -18.08 1.26 -20.08
CA THR A 52 -17.14 2.37 -20.30
C THR A 52 -16.51 2.30 -21.70
N ALA A 53 -16.21 1.10 -22.20
CA ALA A 53 -15.71 0.92 -23.55
C ALA A 53 -16.74 1.34 -24.62
N GLN A 54 -18.04 1.11 -24.38
CA GLN A 54 -19.10 1.58 -25.29
C GLN A 54 -19.29 3.11 -25.25
N LEU A 55 -19.13 3.72 -24.07
CA LEU A 55 -19.33 5.17 -23.87
C LEU A 55 -18.07 6.01 -24.13
N GLY A 56 -16.91 5.38 -24.26
CA GLY A 56 -15.60 6.02 -24.41
C GLY A 56 -15.08 6.69 -23.13
N TRP A 57 -13.83 7.16 -23.20
CA TRP A 57 -13.08 7.73 -22.06
C TRP A 57 -13.64 9.05 -21.50
N ILE A 58 -14.53 9.72 -22.23
CA ILE A 58 -15.20 10.96 -21.77
C ILE A 58 -16.60 10.62 -21.26
N GLY A 59 -17.41 9.96 -22.08
CA GLY A 59 -18.80 9.63 -21.75
C GLY A 59 -18.91 8.67 -20.57
N GLY A 60 -18.03 7.68 -20.48
CA GLY A 60 -18.02 6.70 -19.39
C GLY A 60 -17.85 7.35 -18.01
N PRO A 61 -16.74 8.07 -17.74
CA PRO A 61 -16.53 8.75 -16.46
C PRO A 61 -17.61 9.78 -16.11
N ILE A 62 -18.10 10.55 -17.08
CA ILE A 62 -19.19 11.52 -16.85
C ILE A 62 -20.47 10.81 -16.42
N ALA A 63 -20.84 9.71 -17.09
CA ALA A 63 -22.01 8.92 -16.72
C ALA A 63 -21.86 8.33 -15.30
N LEU A 64 -20.70 7.75 -14.98
CA LEU A 64 -20.42 7.20 -13.64
C LEU A 64 -20.56 8.25 -12.54
N LEU A 65 -19.95 9.43 -12.73
CA LEU A 65 -20.06 10.53 -11.76
C LEU A 65 -21.50 11.01 -11.60
N SER A 66 -22.24 11.15 -12.72
CA SER A 66 -23.63 11.59 -12.70
C SER A 66 -24.53 10.61 -11.93
N PHE A 67 -24.38 9.30 -12.16
CA PHE A 67 -25.10 8.28 -11.41
C PHE A 67 -24.68 8.23 -9.94
N ALA A 68 -23.39 8.40 -9.63
CA ALA A 68 -22.92 8.45 -8.25
C ALA A 68 -23.54 9.62 -7.48
N VAL A 69 -23.59 10.81 -8.08
CA VAL A 69 -24.27 11.99 -7.51
C VAL A 69 -25.77 11.73 -7.32
N GLY A 70 -26.43 11.16 -8.34
CA GLY A 70 -27.85 10.81 -8.26
C GLY A 70 -28.17 9.83 -7.12
N ILE A 71 -27.37 8.78 -6.97
CA ILE A 71 -27.49 7.79 -5.89
C ILE A 71 -27.23 8.44 -4.53
N TYR A 72 -26.20 9.29 -4.41
CA TYR A 72 -25.90 9.99 -3.16
C TYR A 72 -27.08 10.86 -2.72
N VAL A 73 -27.58 11.72 -3.61
CA VAL A 73 -28.71 12.61 -3.32
C VAL A 73 -29.95 11.81 -2.95
N SER A 74 -30.28 10.77 -3.72
CA SER A 74 -31.44 9.92 -3.43
C SER A 74 -31.31 9.17 -2.11
N SER A 75 -30.11 8.72 -1.75
CA SER A 75 -29.86 8.03 -0.47
C SER A 75 -30.03 8.96 0.72
N CYS A 76 -29.56 10.21 0.63
CA CYS A 76 -29.79 11.22 1.65
C CYS A 76 -31.29 11.52 1.82
N LEU A 77 -32.01 11.75 0.71
CA LEU A 77 -33.45 11.98 0.75
C LEU A 77 -34.23 10.80 1.36
N LEU A 78 -33.83 9.57 1.04
CA LEU A 78 -34.45 8.37 1.60
C LEU A 78 -34.14 8.19 3.09
N ALA A 79 -32.94 8.56 3.54
CA ALA A 79 -32.60 8.55 4.96
C ALA A 79 -33.49 9.53 5.74
N ASP A 80 -33.76 10.71 5.18
CA ASP A 80 -34.66 11.70 5.79
C ASP A 80 -36.12 11.21 5.84
N CYS A 81 -36.56 10.41 4.85
CA CYS A 81 -37.89 9.80 4.83
C CYS A 81 -38.06 8.61 5.80
N TYR A 82 -37.03 8.21 6.54
CA TYR A 82 -37.09 7.07 7.44
C TYR A 82 -38.06 7.29 8.61
N ARG A 83 -38.18 8.50 9.13
CA ARG A 83 -39.20 8.84 10.15
C ARG A 83 -40.30 9.69 9.52
N SER A 84 -41.55 9.36 9.84
CA SER A 84 -42.69 10.19 9.46
C SER A 84 -42.56 11.56 10.11
N PRO A 85 -42.61 12.67 9.34
CA PRO A 85 -42.48 14.02 9.90
C PRO A 85 -43.68 14.39 10.80
N VAL A 86 -44.82 13.72 10.64
CA VAL A 86 -46.06 14.00 11.39
C VAL A 86 -46.15 13.16 12.65
N THR A 87 -45.84 11.87 12.57
CA THR A 87 -46.05 10.92 13.69
C THR A 87 -44.76 10.55 14.40
N GLY A 88 -43.59 10.90 13.87
CA GLY A 88 -42.27 10.45 14.35
C GLY A 88 -42.01 8.95 14.17
N LYS A 89 -43.00 8.18 13.70
CA LYS A 89 -42.92 6.73 13.54
C LYS A 89 -41.91 6.34 12.46
N ARG A 90 -41.12 5.31 12.73
CA ARG A 90 -40.14 4.76 11.78
C ARG A 90 -40.82 3.96 10.67
N ASN A 91 -40.36 4.16 9.44
CA ASN A 91 -40.71 3.39 8.25
C ASN A 91 -39.67 2.27 8.07
N TYR A 92 -40.06 1.01 8.28
CA TYR A 92 -39.10 -0.09 8.32
C TYR A 92 -38.68 -0.60 6.93
N SER A 93 -39.46 -0.29 5.91
CA SER A 93 -39.16 -0.63 4.52
C SER A 93 -39.33 0.59 3.61
N TYR A 94 -38.71 0.52 2.43
CA TYR A 94 -38.91 1.51 1.36
C TYR A 94 -40.41 1.67 1.04
N ILE A 95 -41.17 0.57 1.02
CA ILE A 95 -42.61 0.57 0.77
C ILE A 95 -43.39 1.27 1.88
N ASP A 96 -43.00 1.11 3.15
CA ASP A 96 -43.61 1.84 4.25
C ASP A 96 -43.36 3.35 4.13
N ALA A 97 -42.15 3.74 3.73
CA ALA A 97 -41.82 5.15 3.51
C ALA A 97 -42.62 5.75 2.35
N VAL A 98 -42.79 5.02 1.25
CA VAL A 98 -43.65 5.43 0.13
C VAL A 98 -45.11 5.52 0.58
N LYS A 99 -45.61 4.56 1.34
CA LYS A 99 -47.00 4.57 1.83
C LYS A 99 -47.27 5.73 2.76
N ALA A 100 -46.35 6.02 3.68
CA ALA A 100 -46.47 7.09 4.65
C ALA A 100 -46.45 8.49 4.00
N ASN A 101 -45.66 8.68 2.93
CA ASN A 101 -45.47 10.00 2.31
C ASN A 101 -46.28 10.23 1.02
N LEU A 102 -46.59 9.17 0.27
CA LEU A 102 -47.16 9.24 -1.09
C LEU A 102 -48.49 8.49 -1.24
N GLY A 103 -48.94 7.79 -0.19
CA GLY A 103 -50.24 7.11 -0.13
C GLY A 103 -50.31 5.78 -0.89
N THR A 104 -51.44 5.09 -0.73
CA THR A 104 -51.61 3.68 -1.10
C THR A 104 -51.49 3.40 -2.61
N LYS A 105 -51.97 4.31 -3.47
CA LYS A 105 -51.91 4.09 -4.94
C LYS A 105 -50.48 4.04 -5.47
N ARG A 106 -49.63 4.98 -5.03
CA ARG A 106 -48.20 5.03 -5.41
C ARG A 106 -47.39 3.89 -4.76
N THR A 107 -47.84 3.42 -3.59
CA THR A 107 -47.25 2.26 -2.91
C THR A 107 -47.31 1.00 -3.77
N TRP A 108 -48.43 0.71 -4.44
CA TRP A 108 -48.55 -0.48 -5.30
C TRP A 108 -47.58 -0.46 -6.48
N VAL A 109 -47.43 0.69 -7.14
CA VAL A 109 -46.48 0.85 -8.24
C VAL A 109 -45.04 0.70 -7.75
N ALA A 110 -44.69 1.37 -6.65
CA ALA A 110 -43.37 1.27 -6.04
C ALA A 110 -43.04 -0.16 -5.58
N ALA A 111 -44.02 -0.85 -4.97
CA ALA A 111 -43.88 -2.24 -4.55
C ALA A 111 -43.60 -3.15 -5.74
N PHE A 112 -44.39 -3.04 -6.81
CA PHE A 112 -44.18 -3.83 -8.02
C PHE A 112 -42.77 -3.62 -8.61
N LEU A 113 -42.35 -2.36 -8.78
CA LEU A 113 -41.03 -2.03 -9.31
C LEU A 113 -39.89 -2.50 -8.40
N GLN A 114 -40.03 -2.34 -7.08
CA GLN A 114 -39.02 -2.78 -6.12
C GLN A 114 -38.89 -4.31 -6.11
N PHE A 115 -39.99 -5.05 -6.08
CA PHE A 115 -39.96 -6.51 -6.13
C PHE A 115 -39.34 -7.02 -7.42
N LEU A 116 -39.72 -6.43 -8.57
CA LEU A 116 -39.14 -6.78 -9.86
C LEU A 116 -37.62 -6.54 -9.88
N ALA A 117 -37.17 -5.39 -9.35
CA ALA A 117 -35.75 -5.06 -9.24
C ALA A 117 -35.00 -6.05 -8.33
N LEU A 118 -35.49 -6.32 -7.12
CA LEU A 118 -34.86 -7.23 -6.18
C LEU A 118 -34.78 -8.66 -6.72
N TYR A 119 -35.85 -9.14 -7.37
CA TYR A 119 -35.86 -10.46 -8.00
C TYR A 119 -34.86 -10.54 -9.17
N GLY A 120 -34.82 -9.51 -10.03
CA GLY A 120 -33.85 -9.40 -11.11
C GLY A 120 -32.41 -9.36 -10.60
N THR A 121 -32.14 -8.65 -9.51
CA THR A 121 -30.84 -8.64 -8.84
C THR A 121 -30.44 -10.04 -8.35
N GLY A 122 -31.36 -10.80 -7.75
CA GLY A 122 -31.11 -12.20 -7.35
C GLY A 122 -30.73 -13.11 -8.52
N ILE A 123 -31.41 -12.98 -9.67
CA ILE A 123 -31.05 -13.69 -10.91
C ILE A 123 -29.64 -13.29 -11.36
N ALA A 124 -29.32 -11.99 -11.38
CA ALA A 124 -28.02 -11.49 -11.83
C ALA A 124 -26.87 -12.02 -10.95
N TYR A 125 -27.04 -12.05 -9.62
CA TYR A 125 -26.06 -12.65 -8.71
C TYR A 125 -25.89 -14.14 -8.96
N THR A 126 -26.97 -14.89 -9.16
CA THR A 126 -26.93 -16.33 -9.47
C THR A 126 -26.13 -16.62 -10.74
N ILE A 127 -26.37 -15.86 -11.81
CA ILE A 127 -25.62 -15.99 -13.08
C ILE A 127 -24.15 -15.61 -12.89
N THR A 128 -23.88 -14.52 -12.17
CA THR A 128 -22.51 -14.02 -11.93
C THR A 128 -21.68 -15.04 -11.13
N THR A 129 -22.26 -15.61 -10.08
CA THR A 129 -21.56 -16.62 -9.27
C THR A 129 -21.33 -17.90 -10.07
N ALA A 130 -22.32 -18.37 -10.81
CA ALA A 130 -22.20 -19.58 -11.61
C ALA A 130 -21.16 -19.45 -12.74
N THR A 131 -21.09 -18.29 -13.40
CA THR A 131 -20.06 -18.01 -14.41
C THR A 131 -18.66 -17.96 -13.78
N SER A 132 -18.53 -17.39 -12.58
CA SER A 132 -17.28 -17.37 -11.81
C SER A 132 -16.81 -18.77 -11.41
N ILE A 133 -17.72 -19.62 -10.90
CA ILE A 133 -17.42 -21.02 -10.55
C ILE A 133 -16.98 -21.79 -11.80
N SER A 134 -17.70 -21.64 -12.91
CA SER A 134 -17.34 -22.28 -14.19
C SER A 134 -15.95 -21.83 -14.69
N ALA A 135 -15.62 -20.54 -14.55
CA ALA A 135 -14.30 -20.01 -14.90
C ALA A 135 -13.18 -20.63 -14.05
N ILE A 136 -13.39 -20.81 -12.74
CA ILE A 136 -12.44 -21.48 -11.83
C ILE A 136 -12.22 -22.93 -12.27
N LEU A 137 -13.29 -23.68 -12.50
CA LEU A 137 -13.20 -25.09 -12.94
C LEU A 137 -12.45 -25.20 -14.28
N LYS A 138 -12.72 -24.28 -15.20
CA LYS A 138 -12.04 -24.19 -16.50
C LYS A 138 -10.55 -23.88 -16.34
N SER A 139 -10.19 -22.92 -15.50
CA SER A 139 -8.79 -22.58 -15.18
C SER A 139 -8.02 -23.77 -14.61
N ASN A 140 -8.59 -24.45 -13.60
CA ASN A 140 -7.98 -25.63 -12.98
C ASN A 140 -7.80 -26.78 -13.98
N CYS A 141 -8.76 -26.94 -14.91
CA CYS A 141 -8.68 -27.92 -15.98
C CYS A 141 -7.52 -27.64 -16.94
N TYR A 142 -7.37 -26.39 -17.39
CA TYR A 142 -6.24 -26.00 -18.25
C TYR A 142 -4.89 -26.17 -17.56
N HIS A 143 -4.80 -25.82 -16.27
CA HIS A 143 -3.56 -26.02 -15.51
C HIS A 143 -3.18 -27.50 -15.39
N LYS A 144 -4.18 -28.40 -15.26
CA LYS A 144 -3.94 -29.83 -15.09
C LYS A 144 -3.72 -30.58 -16.41
N LYS A 145 -4.43 -30.18 -17.47
CA LYS A 145 -4.51 -30.91 -18.76
C LYS A 145 -3.86 -30.19 -19.94
N GLY A 146 -3.32 -28.99 -19.72
CA GLY A 146 -2.76 -28.13 -20.77
C GLY A 146 -3.82 -27.22 -21.41
N HIS A 147 -3.36 -26.11 -22.00
CA HIS A 147 -4.22 -25.06 -22.57
C HIS A 147 -5.06 -25.52 -23.77
N GLU A 148 -4.69 -26.60 -24.43
CA GLU A 148 -5.40 -27.17 -25.59
C GLU A 148 -6.50 -28.18 -25.22
N ALA A 149 -6.65 -28.49 -23.93
CA ALA A 149 -7.66 -29.45 -23.49
C ALA A 149 -9.09 -28.91 -23.70
N PRO A 150 -10.06 -29.74 -24.11
CA PRO A 150 -11.46 -29.35 -24.27
C PRO A 150 -12.14 -29.22 -22.88
N CYS A 151 -11.81 -28.15 -22.15
CA CYS A 151 -12.36 -27.84 -20.84
C CYS A 151 -13.69 -27.09 -21.00
N LYS A 152 -14.81 -27.81 -21.01
CA LYS A 152 -16.17 -27.24 -21.00
C LYS A 152 -16.89 -27.61 -19.70
N TYR A 153 -17.31 -26.60 -18.95
CA TYR A 153 -18.15 -26.75 -17.77
C TYR A 153 -19.46 -25.98 -17.98
N GLY A 154 -20.60 -26.63 -17.75
CA GLY A 154 -21.91 -26.02 -17.89
C GLY A 154 -22.20 -25.02 -16.77
N VAL A 155 -22.56 -23.79 -17.14
CA VAL A 155 -22.96 -22.75 -16.17
C VAL A 155 -24.25 -23.16 -15.44
N SER A 156 -25.16 -23.87 -16.11
CA SER A 156 -26.43 -24.33 -15.53
C SER A 156 -26.27 -25.22 -14.30
N SER A 157 -25.30 -26.13 -14.31
CA SER A 157 -25.01 -26.98 -13.14
C SER A 157 -24.49 -26.16 -11.95
N CYS A 158 -23.67 -25.13 -12.23
CA CYS A 158 -23.16 -24.22 -11.19
C CYS A 158 -24.29 -23.33 -10.61
N MET A 159 -25.26 -22.92 -11.44
CA MET A 159 -26.45 -22.18 -10.99
C MET A 159 -27.29 -23.01 -10.02
N ILE A 160 -27.50 -24.30 -10.29
CA ILE A 160 -28.26 -25.19 -9.40
C ILE A 160 -27.55 -25.35 -8.05
N ILE A 161 -26.24 -25.59 -8.06
CA ILE A 161 -25.44 -25.73 -6.83
C ILE A 161 -25.52 -24.44 -5.99
N TYR A 162 -25.37 -23.29 -6.64
CA TYR A 162 -25.48 -22.00 -5.95
C TYR A 162 -26.90 -21.73 -5.44
N GLY A 163 -27.94 -22.08 -6.19
CA GLY A 163 -29.33 -21.97 -5.75
C GLY A 163 -29.62 -22.78 -4.48
N VAL A 164 -29.05 -23.99 -4.34
CA VAL A 164 -29.16 -24.78 -3.11
C VAL A 164 -28.47 -24.09 -1.94
N LEU A 165 -27.31 -23.47 -2.15
CA LEU A 165 -26.60 -22.68 -1.13
C LEU A 165 -27.44 -21.48 -0.68
N GLU A 166 -28.09 -20.77 -1.61
CA GLU A 166 -28.95 -19.61 -1.32
C GLU A 166 -30.18 -20.00 -0.50
N ILE A 167 -30.74 -21.20 -0.70
CA ILE A 167 -31.81 -21.72 0.17
C ILE A 167 -31.33 -21.79 1.63
N VAL A 168 -30.10 -22.27 1.86
CA VAL A 168 -29.52 -22.33 3.21
C VAL A 168 -29.30 -20.93 3.78
N MET A 169 -28.77 -20.00 2.98
CA MET A 169 -28.53 -18.61 3.42
C MET A 169 -29.83 -17.84 3.68
N SER A 170 -30.94 -18.19 3.01
CA SER A 170 -32.24 -17.55 3.17
C SER A 170 -32.87 -17.73 4.56
N PHE A 171 -32.38 -18.70 5.35
CA PHE A 171 -32.82 -18.89 6.74
C PHE A 171 -32.31 -17.81 7.71
N ILE A 172 -31.39 -16.93 7.27
CA ILE A 172 -30.94 -15.81 8.10
C ILE A 172 -32.04 -14.73 8.13
N PRO A 173 -32.62 -14.41 9.29
CA PRO A 173 -33.92 -13.74 9.36
C PRO A 173 -33.88 -12.23 9.06
N ASP A 174 -32.74 -11.57 9.27
CA ASP A 174 -32.61 -10.12 9.08
C ASP A 174 -31.19 -9.66 8.75
N LEU A 175 -31.10 -8.40 8.30
CA LEU A 175 -29.84 -7.72 7.97
C LEU A 175 -28.87 -7.63 9.16
N HIS A 176 -29.39 -7.57 10.40
CA HIS A 176 -28.55 -7.46 11.57
C HIS A 176 -27.74 -8.75 11.79
N ASN A 177 -28.39 -9.90 11.64
CA ASN A 177 -27.75 -11.21 11.69
C ASN A 177 -26.84 -11.50 10.47
N MET A 178 -27.05 -10.81 9.35
CA MET A 178 -26.19 -10.88 8.15
C MET A 178 -25.02 -9.89 8.13
N ALA A 179 -24.84 -9.07 9.17
CA ALA A 179 -23.82 -8.03 9.19
C ALA A 179 -22.39 -8.57 8.95
N TRP A 180 -22.05 -9.73 9.55
CA TRP A 180 -20.74 -10.36 9.35
C TRP A 180 -20.53 -10.83 7.90
N VAL A 181 -21.57 -11.38 7.26
CA VAL A 181 -21.54 -11.79 5.84
C VAL A 181 -21.29 -10.57 4.95
N SER A 182 -21.95 -9.46 5.25
CA SER A 182 -21.79 -8.21 4.50
C SER A 182 -20.40 -7.60 4.67
N VAL A 183 -19.80 -7.71 5.85
CA VAL A 183 -18.40 -7.29 6.05
C VAL A 183 -17.46 -8.16 5.19
N VAL A 184 -17.62 -9.48 5.23
CA VAL A 184 -16.83 -10.41 4.39
C VAL A 184 -17.01 -10.11 2.91
N ALA A 185 -18.24 -9.93 2.45
CA ALA A 185 -18.56 -9.61 1.07
C ALA A 185 -17.93 -8.28 0.63
N ALA A 186 -18.03 -7.22 1.45
CA ALA A 186 -17.39 -5.94 1.16
C ALA A 186 -15.87 -6.05 0.97
N ILE A 187 -15.18 -6.82 1.83
CA ILE A 187 -13.73 -7.07 1.71
C ILE A 187 -13.41 -7.82 0.41
N MET A 188 -14.19 -8.86 0.09
CA MET A 188 -14.03 -9.63 -1.15
C MET A 188 -14.29 -8.77 -2.38
N SER A 189 -15.28 -7.87 -2.32
CA SER A 189 -15.62 -6.91 -3.35
C SER A 189 -14.49 -5.95 -3.69
N PHE A 190 -13.81 -5.41 -2.68
CA PHE A 190 -12.59 -4.65 -2.92
C PHE A 190 -11.48 -5.54 -3.50
N SER A 191 -11.31 -6.75 -2.97
CA SER A 191 -10.24 -7.66 -3.37
C SER A 191 -10.32 -8.05 -4.85
N TYR A 192 -11.49 -8.50 -5.35
CA TYR A 192 -11.60 -8.88 -6.77
C TYR A 192 -11.60 -7.66 -7.69
N SER A 193 -12.17 -6.52 -7.28
CA SER A 193 -12.13 -5.29 -8.08
C SER A 193 -10.68 -4.83 -8.26
N PHE A 194 -9.87 -5.01 -7.22
CA PHE A 194 -8.46 -4.70 -7.22
C PHE A 194 -7.63 -5.68 -8.07
N ILE A 195 -7.89 -6.98 -7.97
CA ILE A 195 -7.27 -8.00 -8.84
C ILE A 195 -7.66 -7.76 -10.30
N GLY A 196 -8.93 -7.45 -10.57
CA GLY A 196 -9.43 -7.12 -11.90
C GLY A 196 -8.77 -5.86 -12.47
N LEU A 197 -8.58 -4.82 -11.67
CA LEU A 197 -7.79 -3.65 -12.04
C LEU A 197 -6.33 -4.05 -12.32
N GLY A 198 -5.68 -4.77 -11.40
CA GLY A 198 -4.28 -5.20 -11.56
C GLY A 198 -4.05 -6.03 -12.82
N LEU A 199 -4.90 -7.04 -13.07
CA LEU A 199 -4.84 -7.88 -14.26
C LEU A 199 -5.22 -7.12 -15.53
N GLY A 200 -6.27 -6.30 -15.47
CA GLY A 200 -6.78 -5.51 -16.58
C GLY A 200 -5.77 -4.48 -17.08
N ILE A 201 -4.91 -3.96 -16.20
CA ILE A 201 -3.82 -3.09 -16.66
C ILE A 201 -2.55 -3.90 -16.99
N ALA A 202 -2.26 -5.01 -16.31
CA ALA A 202 -1.15 -5.92 -16.65
C ALA A 202 -1.25 -6.49 -18.08
N THR A 203 -2.46 -6.75 -18.57
CA THR A 203 -2.71 -7.20 -19.95
C THR A 203 -2.47 -6.14 -21.01
N VAL A 204 -2.61 -4.84 -20.67
CA VAL A 204 -2.49 -3.75 -21.64
C VAL A 204 -1.03 -3.42 -21.94
N ILE A 205 -0.10 -3.53 -20.99
CA ILE A 205 1.34 -3.24 -21.22
C ILE A 205 2.26 -4.03 -20.28
N ARG A 206 2.65 -5.25 -20.68
CA ARG A 206 3.47 -6.18 -19.87
C ARG A 206 4.78 -5.56 -19.33
N THR A 207 5.46 -4.71 -20.10
CA THR A 207 6.73 -4.08 -19.68
C THR A 207 6.53 -2.88 -18.76
N LEU A 208 5.55 -2.02 -19.04
CA LEU A 208 5.21 -0.87 -18.20
C LEU A 208 4.83 -1.32 -16.78
N TRP A 209 4.03 -2.39 -16.64
CA TRP A 209 3.61 -2.87 -15.31
C TRP A 209 4.72 -3.52 -14.51
N SER A 210 5.68 -4.19 -15.15
CA SER A 210 6.84 -4.68 -14.42
C SER A 210 7.60 -3.52 -13.76
N ALA A 211 7.84 -2.42 -14.50
CA ALA A 211 8.49 -1.24 -13.94
C ALA A 211 7.61 -0.51 -12.91
N VAL A 212 6.31 -0.31 -13.18
CA VAL A 212 5.37 0.28 -12.21
C VAL A 212 5.30 -0.55 -10.92
N ALA A 213 5.27 -1.88 -11.02
CA ALA A 213 5.28 -2.77 -9.87
C ALA A 213 6.59 -2.69 -9.09
N HIS A 214 7.75 -2.66 -9.77
CA HIS A 214 9.04 -2.44 -9.09
C HIS A 214 9.09 -1.07 -8.39
N ILE A 215 8.58 -0.01 -9.04
CA ILE A 215 8.48 1.33 -8.45
C ILE A 215 7.57 1.28 -7.21
N ILE A 216 6.36 0.74 -7.31
CA ILE A 216 5.42 0.65 -6.18
C ILE A 216 5.99 -0.20 -5.05
N ALA A 217 6.56 -1.37 -5.35
CA ALA A 217 7.13 -2.26 -4.35
C ALA A 217 8.37 -1.64 -3.68
N GLY A 218 9.14 -0.83 -4.40
CA GLY A 218 10.27 -0.08 -3.85
C GLY A 218 9.85 1.14 -3.03
N VAL A 219 8.79 1.84 -3.44
CA VAL A 219 8.35 3.13 -2.86
C VAL A 219 7.37 2.91 -1.71
N ILE A 220 6.22 2.24 -1.97
CA ILE A 220 5.14 2.03 -0.99
C ILE A 220 5.53 0.92 0.00
N GLY A 221 6.48 1.17 0.88
CA GLY A 221 6.98 0.19 1.87
C GLY A 221 6.89 0.71 3.30
N SER A 222 7.98 0.63 4.05
CA SER A 222 8.04 1.18 5.41
C SER A 222 7.78 2.70 5.46
N GLY A 223 8.07 3.44 4.39
CA GLY A 223 7.88 4.89 4.31
C GLY A 223 6.43 5.33 4.51
N VAL A 224 5.44 4.69 3.86
CA VAL A 224 4.03 5.11 3.99
C VAL A 224 3.49 4.99 5.42
N LEU A 225 4.05 4.07 6.21
CA LEU A 225 3.64 3.83 7.60
C LEU A 225 4.03 4.98 8.53
N SER A 226 5.13 5.69 8.25
CA SER A 226 5.61 6.81 9.07
C SER A 226 5.06 8.17 8.62
N LEU A 227 4.45 8.25 7.43
CA LEU A 227 3.94 9.52 6.88
C LEU A 227 2.88 10.19 7.75
N ALA A 228 2.05 9.43 8.47
CA ALA A 228 1.08 10.01 9.39
C ALA A 228 1.80 10.73 10.54
N TRP A 229 2.83 10.10 11.11
CA TRP A 229 3.66 10.69 12.14
C TRP A 229 4.37 11.94 11.63
N SER A 230 4.98 11.87 10.45
CA SER A 230 5.63 13.03 9.82
C SER A 230 4.65 14.17 9.55
N THR A 231 3.47 13.87 9.03
CA THR A 231 2.38 14.85 8.84
C THR A 231 1.98 15.49 10.17
N SER A 232 1.96 14.73 11.27
CA SER A 232 1.69 15.29 12.60
C SER A 232 2.78 16.23 13.11
N GLN A 233 4.06 16.00 12.74
CA GLN A 233 5.14 16.91 13.10
C GLN A 233 5.04 18.25 12.36
N LEU A 234 4.68 18.22 11.07
CA LEU A 234 4.58 19.41 10.22
C LEU A 234 3.21 20.12 10.29
N GLY A 235 2.14 19.41 10.65
CA GLY A 235 0.77 19.92 10.69
C GLY A 235 0.03 19.86 9.35
N TRP A 236 -1.22 20.34 9.37
CA TRP A 236 -2.15 20.27 8.23
C TRP A 236 -1.71 21.05 6.98
N ILE A 237 -0.82 22.04 7.14
CA ILE A 237 -0.24 22.77 6.00
C ILE A 237 1.07 22.13 5.57
N GLY A 238 2.02 22.03 6.51
CA GLY A 238 3.39 21.61 6.18
C GLY A 238 3.48 20.16 5.69
N GLY A 239 2.70 19.24 6.27
CA GLY A 239 2.75 17.82 5.92
C GLY A 239 2.32 17.55 4.48
N PRO A 240 1.08 17.90 4.07
CA PRO A 240 0.62 17.69 2.70
C PRO A 240 1.45 18.44 1.66
N LEU A 241 1.90 19.67 1.97
CA LEU A 241 2.75 20.44 1.08
C LEU A 241 4.11 19.75 0.88
N ALA A 242 4.74 19.27 1.96
CA ALA A 242 5.99 18.53 1.87
C ALA A 242 5.83 17.26 1.02
N LEU A 243 4.78 16.47 1.23
CA LEU A 243 4.49 15.28 0.42
C LEU A 243 4.39 15.60 -1.08
N LEU A 244 3.65 16.65 -1.44
CA LEU A 244 3.53 17.10 -2.83
C LEU A 244 4.87 17.61 -3.39
N CYS A 245 5.63 18.38 -2.62
CA CYS A 245 6.94 18.87 -3.04
C CYS A 245 7.92 17.72 -3.31
N PHE A 246 8.01 16.73 -2.41
CA PHE A 246 8.88 15.57 -2.60
C PHE A 246 8.43 14.69 -3.77
N ALA A 247 7.13 14.57 -4.03
CA ALA A 247 6.62 13.90 -5.23
C ALA A 247 7.07 14.59 -6.53
N ILE A 248 6.95 15.92 -6.60
CA ILE A 248 7.38 16.71 -7.77
C ILE A 248 8.90 16.61 -7.97
N ILE A 249 9.67 16.78 -6.90
CA ILE A 249 11.13 16.65 -6.91
C ILE A 249 11.54 15.27 -7.44
N SER A 250 10.91 14.21 -6.92
CA SER A 250 11.19 12.83 -7.33
C SER A 250 10.82 12.59 -8.79
N TYR A 251 9.73 13.17 -9.28
CA TYR A 251 9.32 13.07 -10.68
C TYR A 251 10.32 13.73 -11.62
N ILE A 252 10.73 14.96 -11.31
CA ILE A 252 11.72 15.71 -12.09
C ILE A 252 13.03 14.93 -12.15
N SER A 253 13.56 14.52 -11.00
CA SER A 253 14.81 13.78 -10.96
C SER A 253 14.75 12.45 -11.72
N SER A 254 13.65 11.72 -11.58
CA SER A 254 13.45 10.44 -12.27
C SER A 254 13.36 10.61 -13.79
N CYS A 255 12.75 11.70 -14.26
CA CYS A 255 12.74 12.01 -15.70
C CYS A 255 14.14 12.32 -16.24
N ILE A 256 14.95 13.02 -15.46
CA ILE A 256 16.35 13.32 -15.77
C ILE A 256 17.18 12.02 -15.81
N LEU A 257 17.01 11.18 -14.79
CA LEU A 257 17.73 9.92 -14.66
C LEU A 257 17.37 8.94 -15.78
N ALA A 258 16.10 8.92 -16.23
CA ALA A 258 15.67 8.10 -17.36
C ALA A 258 16.42 8.37 -18.66
N ASP A 259 16.80 9.63 -18.90
CA ASP A 259 17.58 9.98 -20.08
C ASP A 259 19.05 9.57 -19.94
N CYS A 260 19.57 9.46 -18.72
CA CYS A 260 20.96 9.07 -18.44
C CYS A 260 21.24 7.57 -18.60
N TYR A 261 20.20 6.74 -18.82
CA TYR A 261 20.34 5.30 -19.04
C TYR A 261 21.17 4.96 -20.28
N ARG A 262 21.12 5.78 -21.33
CA ARG A 262 21.98 5.64 -22.52
C ARG A 262 22.91 6.82 -22.63
N SER A 263 24.17 6.60 -22.99
CA SER A 263 25.14 7.69 -23.19
C SER A 263 26.01 7.42 -24.44
N PRO A 264 26.43 8.46 -25.19
CA PRO A 264 26.19 9.89 -24.96
C PRO A 264 24.78 10.37 -25.33
N ASP A 265 24.14 9.78 -26.33
CA ASP A 265 22.75 10.11 -26.68
C ASP A 265 21.74 9.29 -25.85
N SER A 266 20.63 9.91 -25.46
CA SER A 266 19.61 9.32 -24.58
C SER A 266 18.77 8.21 -25.24
N VAL A 267 18.83 8.05 -26.56
CA VAL A 267 18.05 7.05 -27.32
C VAL A 267 18.97 6.06 -28.03
N THR A 268 19.98 6.56 -28.72
CA THR A 268 20.90 5.78 -29.57
C THR A 268 22.21 5.42 -28.87
N GLY A 269 22.51 6.03 -27.72
CA GLY A 269 23.71 5.76 -26.94
C GLY A 269 23.77 4.34 -26.37
N LYS A 270 24.94 3.98 -25.84
CA LYS A 270 25.20 2.70 -25.20
C LYS A 270 24.45 2.63 -23.86
N ARG A 271 23.84 1.47 -23.58
CA ARG A 271 23.13 1.19 -22.34
C ARG A 271 24.07 1.15 -21.13
N ASN A 272 23.66 1.82 -20.06
CA ASN A 272 24.24 1.77 -18.72
C ASN A 272 23.36 0.88 -17.84
N HIS A 273 23.79 -0.36 -17.60
CA HIS A 273 22.99 -1.38 -16.92
C HIS A 273 22.83 -1.17 -15.40
N SER A 274 23.55 -0.20 -14.82
CA SER A 274 23.46 0.13 -13.41
C SER A 274 23.66 1.63 -13.19
N TYR A 275 23.24 2.11 -12.04
CA TYR A 275 23.46 3.49 -11.62
C TYR A 275 24.95 3.87 -11.66
N MET A 276 25.82 2.99 -11.16
CA MET A 276 27.26 3.18 -11.18
C MET A 276 27.84 3.22 -12.59
N ASP A 277 27.31 2.41 -13.53
CA ASP A 277 27.73 2.45 -14.93
C ASP A 277 27.37 3.79 -15.58
N ALA A 278 26.19 4.35 -15.28
CA ALA A 278 25.78 5.67 -15.79
C ALA A 278 26.63 6.80 -15.21
N VAL A 279 26.92 6.77 -13.91
CA VAL A 279 27.83 7.73 -13.28
C VAL A 279 29.23 7.62 -13.88
N LYS A 280 29.70 6.40 -14.16
CA LYS A 280 31.02 6.19 -14.79
C LYS A 280 31.07 6.73 -16.21
N ALA A 281 30.03 6.47 -17.00
CA ALA A 281 29.94 6.91 -18.39
C ALA A 281 29.90 8.43 -18.53
N ASN A 282 29.25 9.13 -17.58
CA ASN A 282 29.06 10.59 -17.68
C ASN A 282 30.04 11.40 -16.81
N LEU A 283 30.44 10.91 -15.63
CA LEU A 283 31.20 11.67 -14.62
C LEU A 283 32.56 11.06 -14.26
N GLY A 284 32.90 9.91 -14.82
CA GLY A 284 34.19 9.24 -14.63
C GLY A 284 34.35 8.47 -13.32
N THR A 285 35.52 7.84 -13.16
CA THR A 285 35.77 6.82 -12.13
C THR A 285 35.78 7.36 -10.70
N ASN A 286 36.29 8.57 -10.45
CA ASN A 286 36.36 9.13 -9.09
C ASN A 286 34.96 9.39 -8.52
N ARG A 287 34.07 9.98 -9.33
CA ARG A 287 32.66 10.20 -8.96
C ARG A 287 31.91 8.88 -8.79
N THR A 288 32.24 7.87 -9.60
CA THR A 288 31.66 6.52 -9.47
C THR A 288 31.97 5.86 -8.13
N ARG A 289 33.19 6.02 -7.59
CA ARG A 289 33.55 5.45 -6.27
C ARG A 289 32.71 6.06 -5.15
N ILE A 290 32.53 7.38 -5.17
CA ILE A 290 31.71 8.10 -4.17
C ILE A 290 30.23 7.71 -4.32
N ALA A 291 29.70 7.74 -5.55
CA ALA A 291 28.32 7.35 -5.85
C ALA A 291 28.04 5.90 -5.42
N GLY A 292 28.93 4.97 -5.76
CA GLY A 292 28.79 3.55 -5.41
C GLY A 292 28.83 3.32 -3.89
N PHE A 293 29.72 3.99 -3.16
CA PHE A 293 29.74 3.91 -1.69
C PHE A 293 28.43 4.40 -1.07
N LEU A 294 27.96 5.58 -1.49
CA LEU A 294 26.71 6.16 -0.99
C LEU A 294 25.50 5.29 -1.37
N GLN A 295 25.44 4.80 -2.61
CA GLN A 295 24.37 3.92 -3.08
C GLN A 295 24.34 2.62 -2.27
N PHE A 296 25.49 2.00 -2.02
CA PHE A 296 25.54 0.76 -1.22
C PHE A 296 25.12 1.00 0.22
N LEU A 297 25.60 2.08 0.86
CA LEU A 297 25.19 2.46 2.21
C LEU A 297 23.66 2.64 2.28
N ALA A 298 23.09 3.27 1.27
CA ALA A 298 21.67 3.52 1.17
C ALA A 298 20.84 2.23 1.01
N LEU A 299 21.20 1.39 0.03
CA LEU A 299 20.53 0.11 -0.22
C LEU A 299 20.62 -0.83 1.00
N TYR A 300 21.79 -0.86 1.65
CA TYR A 300 22.04 -1.62 2.88
C TYR A 300 21.16 -1.11 4.04
N GLY A 301 21.09 0.21 4.20
CA GLY A 301 20.23 0.86 5.19
C GLY A 301 18.75 0.57 4.98
N THR A 302 18.25 0.62 3.75
CA THR A 302 16.85 0.26 3.43
C THR A 302 16.56 -1.19 3.80
N CYS A 303 17.51 -2.11 3.58
CA CYS A 303 17.38 -3.50 4.00
C CYS A 303 17.23 -3.62 5.53
N ILE A 304 18.03 -2.88 6.31
CA ILE A 304 17.89 -2.82 7.78
C ILE A 304 16.51 -2.30 8.18
N ALA A 305 16.06 -1.21 7.56
CA ALA A 305 14.73 -0.63 7.82
C ALA A 305 13.61 -1.67 7.60
N TYR A 306 13.71 -2.49 6.55
CA TYR A 306 12.72 -3.55 6.29
C TYR A 306 12.75 -4.68 7.32
N VAL A 307 13.92 -5.05 7.84
CA VAL A 307 14.01 -6.00 8.96
C VAL A 307 13.29 -5.45 10.20
N ILE A 308 13.54 -4.19 10.56
CA ILE A 308 12.90 -3.52 11.70
C ILE A 308 11.37 -3.47 11.50
N THR A 309 10.94 -3.02 10.32
CA THR A 309 9.52 -2.88 9.99
C THR A 309 8.79 -4.21 10.09
N THR A 310 9.33 -5.28 9.49
CA THR A 310 8.74 -6.62 9.58
C THR A 310 8.59 -7.08 11.02
N ALA A 311 9.61 -6.88 11.86
CA ALA A 311 9.54 -7.25 13.26
C ALA A 311 8.48 -6.45 14.03
N THR A 312 8.31 -5.15 13.71
CA THR A 312 7.26 -4.32 14.31
C THR A 312 5.86 -4.79 13.91
N SER A 313 5.65 -5.13 12.64
CA SER A 313 4.37 -5.65 12.14
C SER A 313 4.03 -7.01 12.72
N LEU A 314 5.01 -7.91 12.85
CA LEU A 314 4.79 -9.23 13.45
C LEU A 314 4.51 -9.13 14.96
N SER A 315 5.20 -8.22 15.65
CA SER A 315 4.90 -7.89 17.04
C SER A 315 3.49 -7.30 17.20
N ALA A 316 3.02 -6.51 16.23
CA ALA A 316 1.67 -5.96 16.21
C ALA A 316 0.61 -7.08 16.11
N ILE A 317 0.80 -8.05 15.21
CA ILE A 317 -0.08 -9.23 15.09
C ILE A 317 -0.14 -10.01 16.42
N MET A 318 1.00 -10.23 17.06
CA MET A 318 1.05 -11.00 18.32
C MET A 318 0.40 -10.24 19.48
N LYS A 319 0.59 -8.92 19.55
CA LYS A 319 -0.11 -8.06 20.51
C LYS A 319 -1.62 -8.09 20.27
N SER A 320 -2.04 -7.94 19.03
CA SER A 320 -3.44 -8.03 18.58
C SER A 320 -4.14 -9.29 19.08
N ASN A 321 -3.57 -10.45 18.74
CA ASN A 321 -4.09 -11.74 19.16
C ASN A 321 -4.08 -11.95 20.69
N CYS A 322 -3.08 -11.39 21.38
CA CYS A 322 -2.99 -11.45 22.84
C CYS A 322 -4.12 -10.65 23.51
N TYR A 323 -4.33 -9.40 23.08
CA TYR A 323 -5.38 -8.55 23.64
C TYR A 323 -6.78 -9.09 23.33
N HIS A 324 -6.97 -9.69 22.15
CA HIS A 324 -8.22 -10.38 21.82
C HIS A 324 -8.49 -11.58 22.74
N LYS A 325 -7.48 -12.43 23.00
CA LYS A 325 -7.64 -13.64 23.82
C LYS A 325 -7.69 -13.37 25.33
N ARG A 326 -6.90 -12.42 25.82
CA ARG A 326 -6.64 -12.20 27.26
C ARG A 326 -7.27 -10.92 27.81
N GLY A 327 -7.95 -10.15 26.95
CA GLY A 327 -8.57 -8.88 27.32
C GLY A 327 -7.61 -7.70 27.31
N HIS A 328 -8.18 -6.49 27.26
CA HIS A 328 -7.47 -5.24 26.98
C HIS A 328 -6.44 -4.80 28.04
N LYS A 329 -6.49 -5.37 29.24
CA LYS A 329 -5.58 -5.05 30.35
C LYS A 329 -4.42 -6.05 30.51
N ALA A 330 -4.32 -7.04 29.63
CA ALA A 330 -3.28 -8.05 29.72
C ALA A 330 -1.88 -7.45 29.42
N PRO A 331 -0.83 -7.82 30.18
CA PRO A 331 0.53 -7.40 29.89
C PRO A 331 1.06 -8.16 28.66
N CYS A 332 0.76 -7.66 27.46
CA CYS A 332 1.18 -8.26 26.19
C CYS A 332 2.45 -7.56 25.67
N SER A 333 3.61 -8.09 26.04
CA SER A 333 4.92 -7.65 25.53
C SER A 333 5.58 -8.76 24.70
N TYR A 334 6.00 -8.41 23.48
CA TYR A 334 6.69 -9.30 22.55
C TYR A 334 7.94 -8.59 22.05
N GLY A 335 9.10 -9.22 22.21
CA GLY A 335 10.39 -8.68 21.77
C GLY A 335 10.58 -8.83 20.25
N GLY A 336 11.17 -7.83 19.60
CA GLY A 336 11.35 -7.80 18.14
C GLY A 336 12.47 -8.71 17.61
N SER A 337 13.49 -9.03 18.42
CA SER A 337 14.72 -9.66 17.93
C SER A 337 14.51 -11.04 17.29
N MET A 338 13.63 -11.87 17.87
CA MET A 338 13.31 -13.19 17.30
C MET A 338 12.65 -13.05 15.92
N TYR A 339 11.74 -12.08 15.76
CA TYR A 339 11.06 -11.81 14.50
C TYR A 339 12.01 -11.28 13.42
N MET A 340 13.02 -10.49 13.81
CA MET A 340 14.08 -10.06 12.90
C MET A 340 14.88 -11.25 12.38
N VAL A 341 15.26 -12.19 13.25
CA VAL A 341 15.97 -13.42 12.86
C VAL A 341 15.11 -14.29 11.92
N MET A 342 13.83 -14.45 12.22
CA MET A 342 12.89 -15.18 11.35
C MET A 342 12.80 -14.56 9.95
N PHE A 343 12.67 -13.23 9.88
CA PHE A 343 12.67 -12.53 8.60
C PHE A 343 14.00 -12.68 7.86
N GLY A 344 15.13 -12.57 8.56
CA GLY A 344 16.46 -12.85 8.02
C GLY A 344 16.56 -14.26 7.41
N ALA A 345 16.04 -15.29 8.08
CA ALA A 345 16.00 -16.65 7.54
C ALA A 345 15.19 -16.75 6.23
N VAL A 346 14.03 -16.10 6.16
CA VAL A 346 13.23 -16.00 4.92
C VAL A 346 14.03 -15.27 3.82
N GLN A 347 14.75 -14.21 4.16
CA GLN A 347 15.54 -13.45 3.21
C GLN A 347 16.75 -14.20 2.67
N ILE A 348 17.36 -15.10 3.46
CA ILE A 348 18.42 -15.99 2.96
C ILE A 348 17.86 -16.87 1.83
N VAL A 349 16.68 -17.46 2.02
CA VAL A 349 16.02 -18.28 0.99
C VAL A 349 15.65 -17.44 -0.24
N MET A 350 15.03 -16.28 -0.02
CA MET A 350 14.63 -15.39 -1.12
C MET A 350 15.83 -14.80 -1.86
N SER A 351 17.00 -14.67 -1.20
CA SER A 351 18.22 -14.18 -1.83
C SER A 351 18.73 -15.08 -2.95
N PHE A 352 18.20 -16.29 -3.14
CA PHE A 352 18.57 -17.13 -4.28
C PHE A 352 17.94 -16.71 -5.61
N ILE A 353 17.03 -15.73 -5.61
CA ILE A 353 16.50 -15.19 -6.87
C ILE A 353 17.63 -14.49 -7.64
N PRO A 354 17.87 -14.80 -8.94
CA PRO A 354 19.09 -14.36 -9.62
C PRO A 354 19.22 -12.85 -9.83
N ASP A 355 18.14 -12.19 -10.23
CA ASP A 355 18.12 -10.79 -10.67
C ASP A 355 16.70 -10.18 -10.60
N LEU A 356 16.61 -8.87 -10.90
CA LEU A 356 15.35 -8.09 -10.89
C LEU A 356 14.31 -8.62 -11.89
N HIS A 357 14.73 -9.12 -13.05
CA HIS A 357 13.82 -9.62 -14.07
C HIS A 357 13.09 -10.89 -13.61
N ASN A 358 13.82 -11.82 -12.99
CA ASN A 358 13.28 -13.06 -12.45
C ASN A 358 12.36 -12.85 -11.23
N MET A 359 12.48 -11.71 -10.54
CA MET A 359 11.61 -11.35 -9.41
C MET A 359 10.43 -10.43 -9.77
N ALA A 360 10.13 -10.24 -11.05
CA ALA A 360 9.00 -9.40 -11.46
C ALA A 360 7.67 -9.85 -10.83
N TRP A 361 7.42 -11.17 -10.74
CA TRP A 361 6.22 -11.71 -10.09
C TRP A 361 6.19 -11.42 -8.58
N VAL A 362 7.34 -11.47 -7.90
CA VAL A 362 7.45 -11.12 -6.47
C VAL A 362 7.11 -9.64 -6.28
N SER A 363 7.54 -8.79 -7.22
CA SER A 363 7.28 -7.35 -7.17
C SER A 363 5.81 -7.02 -7.41
N VAL A 364 5.12 -7.78 -8.28
CA VAL A 364 3.66 -7.68 -8.46
C VAL A 364 2.94 -8.06 -7.16
N VAL A 365 3.32 -9.17 -6.54
CA VAL A 365 2.74 -9.59 -5.24
C VAL A 365 2.98 -8.52 -4.17
N ALA A 366 4.20 -7.99 -4.07
CA ALA A 366 4.52 -6.91 -3.15
C ALA A 366 3.67 -5.65 -3.41
N ALA A 367 3.49 -5.24 -4.67
CA ALA A 367 2.63 -4.12 -5.02
C ALA A 367 1.15 -4.34 -4.63
N ILE A 368 0.61 -5.54 -4.82
CA ILE A 368 -0.76 -5.87 -4.40
C ILE A 368 -0.89 -5.76 -2.87
N MET A 369 0.10 -6.27 -2.13
CA MET A 369 0.11 -6.15 -0.67
C MET A 369 0.24 -4.70 -0.20
N SER A 370 1.04 -3.89 -0.90
CA SER A 370 1.23 -2.46 -0.61
C SER A 370 -0.07 -1.69 -0.61
N PHE A 371 -0.87 -1.91 -1.64
CA PHE A 371 -2.18 -1.32 -1.77
C PHE A 371 -3.14 -1.86 -0.73
N SER A 372 -3.10 -3.17 -0.47
CA SER A 372 -3.98 -3.80 0.53
C SER A 372 -3.83 -3.14 1.90
N TYR A 373 -2.60 -3.06 2.44
CA TYR A 373 -2.42 -2.46 3.75
C TYR A 373 -2.61 -0.92 3.74
N SER A 374 -2.29 -0.24 2.64
CA SER A 374 -2.49 1.23 2.53
C SER A 374 -3.97 1.59 2.52
N PHE A 375 -4.81 0.83 1.81
CA PHE A 375 -6.25 1.02 1.84
C PHE A 375 -6.86 0.67 3.19
N ILE A 376 -6.38 -0.39 3.84
CA ILE A 376 -6.82 -0.72 5.20
C ILE A 376 -6.45 0.40 6.16
N GLY A 377 -5.22 0.92 6.10
CA GLY A 377 -4.78 2.06 6.89
C GLY A 377 -5.62 3.31 6.66
N LEU A 378 -5.92 3.64 5.39
CA LEU A 378 -6.83 4.73 5.02
C LEU A 378 -8.24 4.52 5.58
N GLY A 379 -8.80 3.32 5.38
CA GLY A 379 -10.13 2.96 5.85
C GLY A 379 -10.26 3.05 7.37
N LEU A 380 -9.28 2.51 8.10
CA LEU A 380 -9.20 2.63 9.56
C LEU A 380 -8.97 4.08 10.02
N GLY A 381 -8.21 4.87 9.25
CA GLY A 381 -8.00 6.31 9.46
C GLY A 381 -9.33 7.07 9.41
N ILE A 382 -10.03 6.97 8.28
CA ILE A 382 -11.37 7.54 8.09
C ILE A 382 -12.31 7.02 9.18
N ALA A 383 -12.20 5.74 9.52
CA ALA A 383 -13.06 5.14 10.51
C ALA A 383 -12.96 5.79 11.88
N THR A 384 -11.73 6.04 12.27
CA THR A 384 -11.39 6.68 13.53
C THR A 384 -11.82 8.13 13.53
N VAL A 385 -11.70 8.86 12.41
CA VAL A 385 -12.22 10.24 12.27
C VAL A 385 -13.74 10.28 12.49
N ILE A 386 -14.48 9.37 11.86
CA ILE A 386 -15.94 9.27 12.03
C ILE A 386 -16.28 8.97 13.48
N LYS A 387 -15.60 7.99 14.10
CA LYS A 387 -15.80 7.63 15.51
C LYS A 387 -15.52 8.80 16.46
N ASN A 388 -14.49 9.59 16.17
CA ASN A 388 -14.12 10.76 16.95
C ASN A 388 -15.12 11.92 16.80
N GLY A 389 -15.93 11.93 15.75
CA GLY A 389 -16.86 13.02 15.42
C GLY A 389 -16.17 14.33 15.02
N ARG A 390 -14.84 14.34 14.88
CA ARG A 390 -14.04 15.51 14.49
C ARG A 390 -12.72 15.10 13.84
N ILE A 391 -12.21 15.97 12.97
CA ILE A 391 -10.86 15.88 12.42
C ILE A 391 -9.86 16.35 13.49
N MET A 392 -8.94 15.46 13.88
CA MET A 392 -7.90 15.77 14.86
C MET A 392 -6.71 16.51 14.22
N GLY A 393 -5.77 16.95 15.07
CA GLY A 393 -4.56 17.62 14.64
C GLY A 393 -4.72 19.14 14.56
N SER A 394 -3.59 19.84 14.67
CA SER A 394 -3.49 21.29 14.54
C SER A 394 -2.90 21.70 13.18
N LEU A 395 -3.10 22.97 12.81
CA LEU A 395 -2.49 23.59 11.63
C LEU A 395 -0.94 23.53 11.66
N ARG A 396 -0.33 23.63 12.84
CA ARG A 396 1.12 23.70 13.04
C ARG A 396 1.75 22.37 13.53
N GLY A 397 0.97 21.31 13.61
CA GLY A 397 1.43 20.01 14.10
C GLY A 397 1.45 19.91 15.63
N ILE A 398 2.23 18.95 16.15
CA ILE A 398 2.36 18.70 17.58
C ILE A 398 2.91 19.93 18.34
N PRO A 399 2.31 20.35 19.46
CA PRO A 399 2.85 21.40 20.32
C PRO A 399 4.05 20.88 21.13
N THR A 400 5.08 21.70 21.31
CA THR A 400 6.21 21.42 22.21
C THR A 400 6.41 22.62 23.14
N GLU A 401 6.97 22.38 24.32
CA GLU A 401 7.28 23.46 25.27
C GLU A 401 8.36 24.41 24.74
N LYS A 402 9.39 23.85 24.10
CA LYS A 402 10.51 24.60 23.52
C LYS A 402 10.40 24.62 22.00
N THR A 403 10.63 25.78 21.40
CA THR A 403 10.68 25.98 19.94
C THR A 403 11.75 25.11 19.27
N VAL A 404 12.88 24.91 19.95
CA VAL A 404 13.99 24.09 19.45
C VAL A 404 13.57 22.62 19.29
N ASP A 405 12.79 22.08 20.23
CA ASP A 405 12.31 20.70 20.14
C ASP A 405 11.32 20.53 18.98
N LYS A 406 10.48 21.54 18.72
CA LYS A 406 9.60 21.57 17.54
C LYS A 406 10.41 21.54 16.25
N MET A 407 11.47 22.35 16.18
CA MET A 407 12.34 22.44 15.01
C MET A 407 12.99 21.08 14.70
N TRP A 408 13.49 20.37 15.71
CA TRP A 408 14.06 19.02 15.51
C TRP A 408 13.05 18.02 14.99
N LEU A 409 11.83 18.02 15.53
CA LEU A 409 10.75 17.14 15.06
C LEU A 409 10.33 17.44 13.62
N ILE A 410 10.24 18.72 13.22
CA ILE A 410 9.95 19.10 11.84
C ILE A 410 11.05 18.60 10.91
N PHE A 411 12.32 18.79 11.27
CA PHE A 411 13.46 18.36 10.46
C PHE A 411 13.50 16.84 10.30
N GLN A 412 13.27 16.09 11.39
CA GLN A 412 13.16 14.65 11.32
C GLN A 412 11.97 14.21 10.45
N GLY A 413 10.80 14.87 10.56
CA GLY A 413 9.63 14.57 9.74
C GLY A 413 9.87 14.84 8.24
N ILE A 414 10.60 15.91 7.89
CA ILE A 414 11.00 16.19 6.50
C ILE A 414 11.92 15.07 5.97
N ALA A 415 12.88 14.63 6.78
CA ALA A 415 13.79 13.55 6.42
C ALA A 415 13.08 12.21 6.24
N ASP A 416 12.09 11.91 7.10
CA ASP A 416 11.26 10.71 7.02
C ASP A 416 10.31 10.73 5.80
N ILE A 417 9.72 11.88 5.46
CA ILE A 417 9.02 12.05 4.18
C ILE A 417 9.97 11.80 3.00
N SER A 418 11.20 12.32 3.08
CA SER A 418 12.20 12.12 2.05
C SER A 418 12.58 10.64 1.88
N PHE A 419 12.64 9.87 2.96
CA PHE A 419 12.87 8.43 2.91
C PHE A 419 11.78 7.70 2.13
N SER A 420 10.56 8.23 2.09
CA SER A 420 9.44 7.61 1.38
C SER A 420 9.55 7.68 -0.16
N TYR A 421 10.57 8.35 -0.71
CA TYR A 421 10.85 8.39 -2.15
C TYR A 421 12.26 7.88 -2.54
N PRO A 422 12.71 6.68 -2.10
CA PRO A 422 14.12 6.28 -2.22
C PRO A 422 14.44 5.52 -3.51
N TYR A 423 13.49 5.35 -4.44
CA TYR A 423 13.68 4.53 -5.65
C TYR A 423 14.66 5.06 -6.71
N PRO A 424 15.08 6.35 -6.75
CA PRO A 424 16.12 6.80 -7.69
C PRO A 424 17.42 5.97 -7.65
N MET A 425 17.71 5.31 -6.52
CA MET A 425 18.90 4.47 -6.33
C MET A 425 18.83 3.09 -6.99
N ILE A 426 17.64 2.65 -7.41
CA ILE A 426 17.42 1.40 -8.14
C ILE A 426 16.78 1.67 -9.51
N PHE A 427 16.68 2.94 -9.89
CA PHE A 427 15.91 3.41 -11.03
C PHE A 427 16.44 2.86 -12.35
N LEU A 428 17.76 2.94 -12.54
CA LEU A 428 18.40 2.51 -13.78
C LEU A 428 18.39 0.99 -13.91
N GLU A 429 18.48 0.28 -12.80
CA GLU A 429 18.33 -1.18 -12.73
C GLU A 429 16.90 -1.62 -13.06
N ILE A 430 15.86 -0.85 -12.66
CA ILE A 430 14.47 -1.07 -13.10
C ILE A 430 14.32 -0.75 -14.60
N GLN A 431 14.92 0.34 -15.07
CA GLN A 431 14.87 0.70 -16.49
C GLN A 431 15.56 -0.35 -17.37
N ASP A 432 16.60 -1.03 -16.86
CA ASP A 432 17.31 -2.10 -17.56
C ASP A 432 16.44 -3.32 -17.84
N THR A 433 15.35 -3.53 -17.09
CA THR A 433 14.41 -4.63 -17.34
C THR A 433 13.41 -4.33 -18.47
N LEU A 434 13.37 -3.09 -18.97
CA LEU A 434 12.42 -2.68 -19.99
C LEU A 434 12.88 -3.11 -21.40
N GLY A 435 11.94 -3.69 -22.14
CA GLY A 435 12.14 -4.00 -23.55
C GLY A 435 12.14 -2.73 -24.43
N SER A 436 12.78 -2.84 -25.59
CA SER A 436 12.76 -1.82 -26.65
C SER A 436 12.56 -2.52 -28.01
N PRO A 437 11.73 -1.98 -28.93
CA PRO A 437 11.05 -0.67 -28.93
C PRO A 437 9.73 -0.59 -28.10
N PRO A 438 9.26 0.62 -27.69
CA PRO A 438 9.89 1.94 -27.86
C PRO A 438 11.14 2.13 -26.97
N PRO A 439 11.90 3.24 -27.09
CA PRO A 439 13.06 3.50 -26.24
C PRO A 439 12.73 3.40 -24.74
N GLU A 440 13.65 2.82 -23.97
CA GLU A 440 13.41 2.44 -22.58
C GLU A 440 13.10 3.67 -21.71
N ASN A 441 13.73 4.82 -22.02
CA ASN A 441 13.50 6.08 -21.31
C ASN A 441 12.06 6.60 -21.46
N GLN A 442 11.41 6.39 -22.61
CA GLN A 442 10.01 6.79 -22.82
C GLN A 442 9.06 5.94 -21.99
N THR A 443 9.26 4.62 -22.00
CA THR A 443 8.47 3.69 -21.18
C THR A 443 8.71 3.95 -19.69
N MET A 444 9.96 4.19 -19.29
CA MET A 444 10.31 4.46 -17.90
C MET A 444 9.74 5.79 -17.38
N LYS A 445 9.70 6.85 -18.20
CA LYS A 445 9.04 8.12 -17.85
C LYS A 445 7.54 7.95 -17.65
N LYS A 446 6.87 7.16 -18.50
CA LYS A 446 5.44 6.81 -18.31
C LYS A 446 5.24 5.98 -17.03
N ALA A 447 6.09 4.98 -16.79
CA ALA A 447 6.03 4.16 -15.58
C ALA A 447 6.20 5.00 -14.32
N THR A 448 7.17 5.92 -14.35
CA THR A 448 7.46 6.87 -13.29
C THR A 448 6.29 7.81 -13.03
N MET A 449 5.69 8.39 -14.07
CA MET A 449 4.50 9.24 -13.92
C MET A 449 3.38 8.49 -13.20
N VAL A 450 3.04 7.29 -13.68
CA VAL A 450 1.98 6.45 -13.08
C VAL A 450 2.34 6.07 -11.64
N GLY A 451 3.57 5.59 -11.40
CA GLY A 451 4.04 5.19 -10.08
C GLY A 451 4.03 6.33 -9.07
N ILE A 452 4.50 7.52 -9.45
CA ILE A 452 4.51 8.69 -8.56
C ILE A 452 3.10 9.20 -8.28
N LEU A 453 2.20 9.22 -9.27
CA LEU A 453 0.80 9.61 -9.04
C LEU A 453 0.10 8.67 -8.05
N ILE A 454 0.25 7.35 -8.26
CA ILE A 454 -0.31 6.32 -7.38
C ILE A 454 0.26 6.45 -5.96
N THR A 455 1.58 6.50 -5.83
CA THR A 455 2.25 6.58 -4.51
C THR A 455 1.85 7.86 -3.77
N THR A 456 1.84 9.01 -4.46
CA THR A 456 1.44 10.29 -3.88
C THR A 456 0.00 10.28 -3.39
N PHE A 457 -0.92 9.65 -4.13
CA PHE A 457 -2.29 9.45 -3.67
C PHE A 457 -2.33 8.69 -2.35
N PHE A 458 -1.70 7.51 -2.27
CA PHE A 458 -1.67 6.73 -1.03
C PHE A 458 -0.95 7.44 0.12
N TYR A 459 0.10 8.19 -0.17
CA TYR A 459 0.89 8.91 0.82
C TYR A 459 0.09 10.05 1.45
N LEU A 460 -0.60 10.86 0.63
CA LEU A 460 -1.53 11.87 1.12
C LEU A 460 -2.69 11.22 1.89
N CYS A 461 -3.28 10.17 1.34
CA CYS A 461 -4.38 9.46 2.00
C CYS A 461 -3.98 8.91 3.37
N CYS A 462 -2.92 8.11 3.47
CA CYS A 462 -2.47 7.50 4.73
C CYS A 462 -1.92 8.54 5.71
N GLY A 463 -1.12 9.50 5.22
CA GLY A 463 -0.56 10.57 6.03
C GLY A 463 -1.62 11.47 6.65
N CYS A 464 -2.53 11.99 5.82
CA CYS A 464 -3.59 12.89 6.26
C CYS A 464 -4.67 12.17 7.08
N SER A 465 -5.14 10.99 6.67
CA SER A 465 -6.17 10.26 7.42
C SER A 465 -5.65 9.77 8.77
N GLY A 466 -4.39 9.35 8.85
CA GLY A 466 -3.73 9.00 10.11
C GLY A 466 -3.63 10.21 11.04
N TYR A 467 -3.22 11.38 10.53
CA TYR A 467 -3.17 12.60 11.34
C TYR A 467 -4.57 13.08 11.77
N ALA A 468 -5.57 12.99 10.89
CA ALA A 468 -6.97 13.27 11.22
C ALA A 468 -7.51 12.32 12.30
N ALA A 469 -7.06 11.07 12.32
CA ALA A 469 -7.48 10.08 13.30
C ALA A 469 -6.86 10.32 14.69
N PHE A 470 -5.55 10.62 14.74
CA PHE A 470 -4.79 10.57 16.00
C PHE A 470 -4.26 11.93 16.49
N GLY A 471 -4.21 12.95 15.63
CA GLY A 471 -3.71 14.27 15.98
C GLY A 471 -2.30 14.22 16.58
N ASN A 472 -2.13 14.73 17.80
CA ASN A 472 -0.83 14.75 18.48
C ASN A 472 -0.33 13.36 18.92
N ASN A 473 -1.21 12.36 18.97
CA ASN A 473 -0.88 11.00 19.38
C ASN A 473 -0.62 10.07 18.18
N THR A 474 -0.30 10.64 17.02
CA THR A 474 -0.10 9.86 15.80
C THR A 474 1.11 8.92 15.98
N PRO A 475 0.94 7.59 15.80
CA PRO A 475 2.02 6.63 16.01
C PRO A 475 3.08 6.73 14.92
N GLY A 476 4.32 6.34 15.24
CA GLY A 476 5.39 6.25 14.25
C GLY A 476 5.14 5.24 13.12
N ASN A 477 4.38 4.18 13.40
CA ASN A 477 3.83 3.28 12.38
C ASN A 477 2.30 3.38 12.45
N LEU A 478 1.68 3.87 11.38
CA LEU A 478 0.24 4.11 11.26
C LEU A 478 -0.61 2.95 11.79
N LEU A 479 -0.28 1.71 11.39
CA LEU A 479 -1.08 0.53 11.76
C LEU A 479 -1.00 0.17 13.25
N THR A 480 0.02 0.65 13.96
CA THR A 480 0.15 0.41 15.41
C THR A 480 -0.77 1.31 16.25
N GLY A 481 -1.30 2.40 15.67
CA GLY A 481 -2.16 3.35 16.39
C GLY A 481 -3.64 2.98 16.43
N PHE A 482 -4.13 2.16 15.50
CA PHE A 482 -5.56 1.83 15.42
C PHE A 482 -6.07 0.97 16.59
N GLY A 483 -5.17 0.55 17.46
CA GLY A 483 -5.51 -0.28 18.60
C GLY A 483 -5.78 -1.72 18.18
N PHE A 484 -5.49 -2.62 19.10
CA PHE A 484 -5.52 -4.07 18.90
C PHE A 484 -6.90 -4.67 19.16
N TYR A 485 -7.96 -3.92 18.85
CA TYR A 485 -9.26 -4.11 19.49
C TYR A 485 -10.29 -4.71 18.53
N GLU A 486 -10.94 -3.93 17.66
CA GLU A 486 -11.80 -4.46 16.59
C GLU A 486 -11.84 -3.55 15.35
N PRO A 487 -11.86 -4.11 14.12
CA PRO A 487 -11.67 -5.53 13.81
C PRO A 487 -10.18 -5.93 13.90
N TYR A 488 -9.80 -6.71 14.92
CA TYR A 488 -8.42 -7.13 15.16
C TYR A 488 -7.84 -7.93 13.98
N TRP A 489 -8.68 -8.77 13.35
CA TRP A 489 -8.31 -9.56 12.18
C TRP A 489 -7.92 -8.67 10.98
N LEU A 490 -8.50 -7.48 10.85
CA LEU A 490 -8.20 -6.55 9.75
C LEU A 490 -6.84 -5.88 9.96
N VAL A 491 -6.53 -5.52 11.21
CA VAL A 491 -5.21 -5.02 11.61
C VAL A 491 -4.15 -6.10 11.41
N ASP A 492 -4.46 -7.35 11.78
CA ASP A 492 -3.57 -8.50 11.59
C ASP A 492 -3.30 -8.76 10.11
N PHE A 493 -4.37 -8.73 9.29
CA PHE A 493 -4.28 -8.90 7.85
C PHE A 493 -3.43 -7.80 7.21
N ALA A 494 -3.62 -6.54 7.60
CA ALA A 494 -2.82 -5.43 7.10
C ALA A 494 -1.34 -5.55 7.48
N ASN A 495 -1.03 -5.96 8.72
CA ASN A 495 0.34 -6.23 9.13
C ASN A 495 0.94 -7.44 8.40
N ALA A 496 0.17 -8.48 8.13
CA ALA A 496 0.61 -9.62 7.32
C ALA A 496 0.90 -9.21 5.87
N CYS A 497 0.09 -8.34 5.27
CA CYS A 497 0.35 -7.73 3.97
C CYS A 497 1.67 -6.95 3.98
N ILE A 498 1.96 -6.15 5.03
CA ILE A 498 3.26 -5.47 5.15
C ILE A 498 4.40 -6.49 5.17
N ILE A 499 4.32 -7.54 5.98
CA ILE A 499 5.38 -8.55 6.06
C ILE A 499 5.64 -9.17 4.68
N LEU A 500 4.58 -9.57 3.97
CA LEU A 500 4.69 -10.17 2.64
C LEU A 500 5.23 -9.18 1.60
N HIS A 501 4.83 -7.90 1.68
CA HIS A 501 5.41 -6.82 0.87
C HIS A 501 6.92 -6.76 1.07
N LEU A 502 7.34 -6.61 2.32
CA LEU A 502 8.74 -6.36 2.68
C LEU A 502 9.65 -7.54 2.32
N VAL A 503 9.09 -8.75 2.20
CA VAL A 503 9.81 -9.87 1.61
C VAL A 503 10.29 -9.53 0.20
N GLY A 504 9.40 -9.05 -0.67
CA GLY A 504 9.74 -8.61 -2.03
C GLY A 504 10.56 -7.33 -2.05
N GLY A 505 10.20 -6.34 -1.24
CA GLY A 505 10.93 -5.07 -1.16
C GLY A 505 12.40 -5.27 -0.82
N TYR A 506 12.73 -6.11 0.16
CA TYR A 506 14.12 -6.41 0.53
C TYR A 506 14.92 -6.97 -0.64
N GLN A 507 14.32 -7.83 -1.46
CA GLN A 507 14.97 -8.36 -2.65
C GLN A 507 15.24 -7.26 -3.68
N ILE A 508 14.27 -6.36 -3.94
CA ILE A 508 14.46 -5.27 -4.90
C ILE A 508 15.69 -4.40 -4.54
N TYR A 509 15.87 -4.11 -3.26
CA TYR A 509 16.99 -3.29 -2.78
C TYR A 509 18.33 -4.03 -2.67
N SER A 510 18.31 -5.35 -2.47
CA SER A 510 19.54 -6.15 -2.31
C SER A 510 20.12 -6.65 -3.64
N GLN A 511 19.30 -6.84 -4.67
CA GLN A 511 19.76 -7.31 -5.99
C GLN A 511 20.86 -6.43 -6.64
N PRO A 512 20.79 -5.08 -6.61
CA PRO A 512 21.87 -4.25 -7.16
C PRO A 512 23.21 -4.42 -6.44
N ILE A 513 23.18 -4.68 -5.12
CA ILE A 513 24.38 -4.98 -4.33
C ILE A 513 24.95 -6.33 -4.75
N TYR A 514 24.10 -7.36 -4.85
CA TYR A 514 24.52 -8.70 -5.27
C TYR A 514 25.14 -8.68 -6.66
N GLY A 515 24.45 -8.09 -7.64
CA GLY A 515 24.94 -8.01 -9.02
C GLY A 515 26.27 -7.26 -9.13
N THR A 516 26.45 -6.19 -8.35
CA THR A 516 27.70 -5.41 -8.38
C THR A 516 28.85 -6.15 -7.69
N ALA A 517 28.59 -6.78 -6.54
CA ALA A 517 29.59 -7.59 -5.86
C ALA A 517 30.05 -8.77 -6.73
N GLU A 518 29.11 -9.50 -7.33
CA GLU A 518 29.40 -10.62 -8.23
C GLU A 518 30.24 -10.19 -9.44
N LYS A 519 29.87 -9.08 -10.11
CA LYS A 519 30.66 -8.52 -11.22
C LYS A 519 32.07 -8.11 -10.78
N CYS A 520 32.21 -7.54 -9.59
CA CYS A 520 33.50 -7.10 -9.06
C CYS A 520 34.41 -8.29 -8.74
N PHE A 521 33.92 -9.28 -7.99
CA PHE A 521 34.68 -10.46 -7.60
C PHE A 521 34.99 -11.36 -8.79
N SER A 522 34.06 -11.54 -9.73
CA SER A 522 34.31 -12.32 -10.96
C SER A 522 35.42 -11.69 -11.82
N ARG A 523 35.46 -10.36 -11.95
CA ARG A 523 36.55 -9.66 -12.66
C ARG A 523 37.89 -9.73 -11.92
N ARG A 524 37.88 -9.62 -10.59
CA ARG A 524 39.10 -9.61 -9.78
C ARG A 524 39.73 -11.00 -9.63
N PHE A 525 38.89 -12.04 -9.56
CA PHE A 525 39.28 -13.43 -9.35
C PHE A 525 38.77 -14.31 -10.48
N SER A 526 39.16 -14.00 -11.72
CA SER A 526 38.71 -14.71 -12.92
C SER A 526 39.03 -16.21 -12.91
N ASN A 527 40.10 -16.60 -12.21
CA ASN A 527 40.60 -17.98 -12.18
C ASN A 527 40.10 -18.79 -10.96
N SER A 528 39.25 -18.20 -10.11
CA SER A 528 38.73 -18.87 -8.92
C SER A 528 37.46 -19.66 -9.25
N GLY A 529 37.51 -20.98 -9.06
CA GLY A 529 36.34 -21.85 -9.19
C GLY A 529 35.23 -21.50 -8.19
N PHE A 530 35.59 -21.04 -6.98
CA PHE A 530 34.62 -20.59 -5.97
C PHE A 530 33.74 -19.42 -6.46
N VAL A 531 34.29 -18.54 -7.29
CA VAL A 531 33.61 -17.33 -7.79
C VAL A 531 32.91 -17.59 -9.11
N ASN A 532 33.48 -18.37 -10.02
CA ASN A 532 32.99 -18.49 -11.39
C ASN A 532 32.33 -19.84 -11.72
N ASP A 533 32.48 -20.88 -10.90
CA ASP A 533 31.87 -22.17 -11.19
C ASP A 533 30.38 -22.18 -10.83
N PHE A 534 29.56 -22.74 -11.73
CA PHE A 534 28.13 -22.94 -11.55
C PHE A 534 27.81 -24.43 -11.44
N HIS A 535 27.30 -24.83 -10.30
CA HIS A 535 26.93 -26.20 -9.98
C HIS A 535 25.42 -26.36 -10.17
N LYS A 536 24.98 -27.39 -10.90
CA LYS A 536 23.55 -27.62 -11.15
C LYS A 536 22.99 -28.53 -10.07
N LEU A 537 22.13 -28.00 -9.18
CA LEU A 537 21.41 -28.80 -8.20
C LEU A 537 19.99 -29.05 -8.70
N LYS A 538 19.64 -30.32 -8.89
CA LYS A 538 18.30 -30.75 -9.27
C LYS A 538 17.58 -31.27 -8.03
N LEU A 539 16.74 -30.42 -7.42
CA LEU A 539 15.87 -30.83 -6.33
C LEU A 539 14.58 -31.46 -6.88
N PRO A 540 13.98 -32.45 -6.19
CA PRO A 540 12.65 -32.94 -6.56
C PRO A 540 11.65 -31.77 -6.55
N LEU A 541 10.83 -31.64 -7.60
CA LEU A 541 9.76 -30.64 -7.75
C LEU A 541 10.18 -29.18 -8.01
N LEU A 542 11.47 -28.84 -8.09
CA LEU A 542 11.94 -27.48 -8.39
C LEU A 542 12.73 -27.40 -9.71
N PRO A 543 12.74 -26.24 -10.39
CA PRO A 543 13.61 -26.01 -11.54
C PRO A 543 15.09 -26.23 -11.18
N CYS A 544 15.91 -26.59 -12.17
CA CYS A 544 17.34 -26.83 -11.97
C CYS A 544 18.01 -25.55 -11.45
N LEU A 545 18.49 -25.57 -10.20
CA LEU A 545 19.10 -24.43 -9.54
C LEU A 545 20.58 -24.35 -9.93
N GLN A 546 20.98 -23.22 -10.52
CA GLN A 546 22.39 -22.92 -10.73
C GLN A 546 22.98 -22.30 -9.47
N ILE A 547 23.75 -23.10 -8.76
CA ILE A 547 24.40 -22.73 -7.50
C ILE A 547 25.80 -22.23 -7.78
N ASN A 548 26.17 -21.11 -7.16
CA ASN A 548 27.52 -20.61 -7.12
C ASN A 548 27.90 -20.36 -5.66
N LEU A 549 29.05 -20.89 -5.23
CA LEU A 549 29.43 -20.88 -3.81
C LEU A 549 29.66 -19.45 -3.29
N PHE A 550 30.29 -18.59 -4.09
CA PHE A 550 30.43 -17.17 -3.75
C PHE A 550 29.07 -16.49 -3.58
N ARG A 551 28.11 -16.73 -4.48
CA ARG A 551 26.74 -16.19 -4.35
C ARG A 551 26.08 -16.61 -3.04
N ILE A 552 26.14 -17.90 -2.69
CA ILE A 552 25.56 -18.40 -1.43
C ILE A 552 26.20 -17.68 -0.25
N CYS A 553 27.53 -17.69 -0.16
CA CYS A 553 28.25 -17.14 0.99
C CYS A 553 28.01 -15.63 1.12
N PHE A 554 28.20 -14.88 0.04
CA PHE A 554 28.07 -13.42 0.07
C PHE A 554 26.65 -12.98 0.41
N ARG A 555 25.63 -13.54 -0.25
CA ARG A 555 24.22 -13.18 -0.01
C ARG A 555 23.77 -13.57 1.41
N THR A 556 24.24 -14.71 1.93
CA THR A 556 23.94 -15.13 3.31
C THR A 556 24.60 -14.20 4.34
N VAL A 557 25.89 -13.90 4.19
CA VAL A 557 26.61 -12.97 5.08
C VAL A 557 25.98 -11.58 5.05
N PHE A 558 25.57 -11.11 3.87
CA PHE A 558 24.86 -9.86 3.71
C PHE A 558 23.58 -9.83 4.55
N VAL A 559 22.70 -10.83 4.42
CA VAL A 559 21.44 -10.91 5.17
C VAL A 559 21.68 -11.05 6.68
N ILE A 560 22.67 -11.83 7.11
CA ILE A 560 23.05 -11.93 8.53
C ILE A 560 23.48 -10.57 9.07
N SER A 561 24.30 -9.83 8.31
CA SER A 561 24.82 -8.54 8.75
C SER A 561 23.73 -7.47 8.91
N THR A 562 22.80 -7.35 7.96
CA THR A 562 21.69 -6.40 8.05
C THR A 562 20.76 -6.74 9.21
N THR A 563 20.52 -8.03 9.45
CA THR A 563 19.72 -8.52 10.58
C THR A 563 20.40 -8.22 11.92
N ALA A 564 21.71 -8.44 12.03
CA ALA A 564 22.45 -8.15 13.26
C ALA A 564 22.41 -6.65 13.60
N ILE A 565 22.60 -5.77 12.62
CA ILE A 565 22.53 -4.31 12.85
C ILE A 565 21.11 -3.87 13.21
N ALA A 566 20.07 -4.45 12.59
CA ALA A 566 18.69 -4.18 12.96
C ALA A 566 18.39 -4.53 14.43
N ILE A 567 18.96 -5.61 14.95
CA ILE A 567 18.84 -6.02 16.36
C ILE A 567 19.55 -5.01 17.29
N LEU A 568 20.70 -4.48 16.87
CA LEU A 568 21.47 -3.51 17.67
C LEU A 568 20.83 -2.12 17.72
N PHE A 569 20.11 -1.72 16.66
CA PHE A 569 19.53 -0.37 16.53
C PHE A 569 18.06 -0.39 16.05
N PRO A 570 17.09 -0.86 16.86
CA PRO A 570 15.69 -1.04 16.46
C PRO A 570 14.85 0.26 16.48
N TYR A 571 15.41 1.40 16.10
CA TYR A 571 14.73 2.71 16.14
C TYR A 571 14.07 3.06 14.81
N PHE A 572 12.80 2.66 14.61
CA PHE A 572 12.10 2.76 13.33
C PHE A 572 12.20 4.15 12.66
N ASN A 573 11.54 5.19 13.21
CA ASN A 573 11.49 6.52 12.57
C ASN A 573 12.86 7.20 12.46
N GLN A 574 13.73 7.01 13.45
CA GLN A 574 15.04 7.64 13.46
C GLN A 574 15.96 7.05 12.39
N VAL A 575 15.93 5.72 12.21
CA VAL A 575 16.66 5.04 11.13
C VAL A 575 16.12 5.51 9.77
N LEU A 576 14.79 5.58 9.60
CA LEU A 576 14.20 6.10 8.36
C LEU A 576 14.63 7.54 8.06
N GLY A 577 14.57 8.43 9.06
CA GLY A 577 14.99 9.83 8.92
C GLY A 577 16.46 9.97 8.49
N VAL A 578 17.38 9.24 9.14
CA VAL A 578 18.80 9.27 8.75
C VAL A 578 19.00 8.74 7.33
N LEU A 579 18.33 7.66 6.95
CA LEU A 579 18.42 7.12 5.59
C LEU A 579 17.86 8.09 4.56
N GLY A 580 16.70 8.69 4.82
CA GLY A 580 16.13 9.72 3.94
C GLY A 580 17.10 10.89 3.76
N ALA A 581 17.70 11.36 4.86
CA ALA A 581 18.65 12.46 4.83
C ALA A 581 20.02 12.12 4.25
N ILE A 582 20.51 10.88 4.30
CA ILE A 582 21.79 10.56 3.64
C ILE A 582 21.58 10.34 2.14
N ASN A 583 20.41 9.84 1.73
CA ASN A 583 20.20 9.37 0.36
C ASN A 583 19.67 10.45 -0.58
N PHE A 584 18.82 11.33 -0.07
CA PHE A 584 18.01 12.23 -0.89
C PHE A 584 18.82 13.16 -1.79
N TRP A 585 19.69 14.01 -1.23
CA TRP A 585 20.43 14.92 -2.09
C TRP A 585 21.48 14.22 -2.96
N PRO A 586 22.42 13.42 -2.44
CA PRO A 586 23.54 12.98 -3.26
C PRO A 586 23.09 12.04 -4.39
N LEU A 587 22.24 11.06 -4.09
CA LEU A 587 21.88 10.00 -5.04
C LEU A 587 20.61 10.31 -5.82
N ALA A 588 19.60 10.89 -5.16
CA ALA A 588 18.35 11.19 -5.83
C ALA A 588 18.35 12.55 -6.52
N ILE A 589 19.30 13.46 -6.29
CA ILE A 589 19.27 14.81 -6.90
C ILE A 589 20.59 15.18 -7.58
N PHE A 590 21.70 15.20 -6.83
CA PHE A 590 22.99 15.69 -7.31
C PHE A 590 23.52 14.89 -8.50
N PHE A 591 23.76 13.59 -8.35
CA PHE A 591 24.32 12.77 -9.43
C PHE A 591 23.43 12.74 -10.69
N PRO A 592 22.09 12.58 -10.62
CA PRO A 592 21.23 12.71 -11.80
C PRO A 592 21.39 14.04 -12.54
N ILE A 593 21.44 15.16 -11.82
CA ILE A 593 21.61 16.49 -12.41
C ILE A 593 23.00 16.64 -13.05
N GLU A 594 24.06 16.22 -12.36
CA GLU A 594 25.42 16.28 -12.90
C GLU A 594 25.55 15.44 -14.18
N MET A 595 25.04 14.20 -14.15
CA MET A 595 25.06 13.32 -15.32
C MET A 595 24.34 13.97 -16.50
N TYR A 596 23.17 14.58 -16.25
CA TYR A 596 22.38 15.22 -17.30
C TYR A 596 23.03 16.49 -17.88
N ILE A 597 23.66 17.31 -17.04
CA ILE A 597 24.41 18.49 -17.50
C ILE A 597 25.53 18.06 -18.46
N VAL A 598 26.28 17.01 -18.10
CA VAL A 598 27.37 16.50 -18.95
C VAL A 598 26.82 15.84 -20.21
N GLN A 599 25.83 14.95 -20.08
CA GLN A 599 25.23 14.22 -21.20
C GLN A 599 24.63 15.16 -22.25
N LYS A 600 23.93 16.22 -21.83
CA LYS A 600 23.30 17.20 -22.72
C LYS A 600 24.21 18.38 -23.07
N ASN A 601 25.48 18.36 -22.65
CA ASN A 601 26.44 19.45 -22.87
C ASN A 601 25.87 20.84 -22.52
N ILE A 602 25.22 20.96 -21.36
CA ILE A 602 24.58 22.22 -20.95
C ILE A 602 25.66 23.23 -20.57
N ALA A 603 25.73 24.35 -21.30
CA ALA A 603 26.68 25.41 -21.05
C ALA A 603 26.54 25.98 -19.63
N ALA A 604 27.68 26.16 -18.95
CA ALA A 604 27.75 26.81 -17.66
C ALA A 604 27.12 28.20 -17.72
N TRP A 605 26.42 28.61 -16.66
CA TRP A 605 25.71 29.90 -16.56
C TRP A 605 24.56 30.12 -17.54
N SER A 606 24.20 29.13 -18.38
CA SER A 606 22.93 29.18 -19.10
C SER A 606 21.74 29.14 -18.12
N SER A 607 20.57 29.65 -18.53
CA SER A 607 19.37 29.64 -17.68
C SER A 607 19.01 28.24 -17.20
N LYS A 608 19.15 27.21 -18.08
CA LYS A 608 18.93 25.81 -17.71
C LYS A 608 19.93 25.32 -16.65
N TRP A 609 21.20 25.68 -16.80
CA TRP A 609 22.23 25.33 -15.82
C TRP A 609 21.96 25.96 -14.45
N ILE A 610 21.60 27.26 -14.43
CA ILE A 610 21.27 27.98 -13.20
C ILE A 610 20.07 27.34 -12.51
N VAL A 611 18.99 27.04 -13.25
CA VAL A 611 17.79 26.38 -12.68
C VAL A 611 18.14 25.03 -12.06
N LEU A 612 18.89 24.17 -12.77
CA LEU A 612 19.28 22.85 -12.26
C LEU A 612 20.19 22.94 -11.03
N ARG A 613 21.13 23.90 -11.01
CA ARG A 613 22.04 24.13 -9.88
C ARG A 613 21.29 24.66 -8.66
N THR A 614 20.44 25.66 -8.84
CA THR A 614 19.61 26.22 -7.76
C THR A 614 18.69 25.14 -7.18
N PHE A 615 18.06 24.32 -8.03
CA PHE A 615 17.25 23.19 -7.58
C PHE A 615 18.06 22.18 -6.75
N SER A 616 19.28 21.82 -7.20
CA SER A 616 20.18 20.93 -6.45
C SER A 616 20.59 21.52 -5.09
N VAL A 617 20.96 22.80 -5.05
CA VAL A 617 21.36 23.50 -3.80
C VAL A 617 20.19 23.62 -2.82
N ALA A 618 18.98 23.92 -3.30
CA ALA A 618 17.80 23.94 -2.44
C ALA A 618 17.54 22.57 -1.80
N CYS A 619 17.63 21.48 -2.58
CA CYS A 619 17.51 20.12 -2.05
C CYS A 619 18.65 19.76 -1.08
N PHE A 620 19.87 20.26 -1.30
CA PHE A 620 20.99 20.09 -0.39
C PHE A 620 20.71 20.70 0.99
N LEU A 621 20.16 21.92 1.04
CA LEU A 621 19.83 22.56 2.31
C LEU A 621 18.77 21.77 3.08
N VAL A 622 17.71 21.30 2.40
CA VAL A 622 16.67 20.43 2.98
C VAL A 622 17.27 19.13 3.52
N ASN A 623 18.23 18.56 2.80
CA ASN A 623 18.93 17.35 3.19
C ASN A 623 19.76 17.54 4.47
N VAL A 624 20.54 18.62 4.55
CA VAL A 624 21.38 18.94 5.72
C VAL A 624 20.53 19.14 6.97
N ILE A 625 19.45 19.93 6.90
CA ILE A 625 18.59 20.16 8.06
C ILE A 625 17.92 18.86 8.52
N GLY A 626 17.46 18.02 7.58
CA GLY A 626 16.85 16.73 7.88
C GLY A 626 17.81 15.75 8.54
N LEU A 627 19.09 15.76 8.13
CA LEU A 627 20.13 14.93 8.72
C LEU A 627 20.39 15.32 10.18
N VAL A 628 20.55 16.62 10.45
CA VAL A 628 20.78 17.13 11.80
C VAL A 628 19.60 16.78 12.72
N GLY A 629 18.35 17.00 12.28
CA GLY A 629 17.17 16.66 13.06
C GLY A 629 17.05 15.16 13.35
N SER A 630 17.36 14.31 12.38
CA SER A 630 17.30 12.84 12.54
C SER A 630 18.39 12.31 13.47
N LEU A 631 19.62 12.85 13.38
CA LEU A 631 20.72 12.49 14.29
C LEU A 631 20.40 12.89 15.74
N GLU A 632 19.87 14.10 15.95
CA GLU A 632 19.45 14.53 17.28
C GLU A 632 18.32 13.65 17.83
N GLY A 633 17.38 13.24 16.98
CA GLY A 633 16.35 12.27 17.33
C GLY A 633 16.92 10.92 17.80
N ILE A 634 17.99 10.42 17.17
CA ILE A 634 18.71 9.20 17.62
C ILE A 634 19.36 9.41 18.97
N ILE A 635 20.11 10.52 19.12
CA ILE A 635 20.87 10.82 20.34
C ILE A 635 19.91 10.87 21.54
N ARG A 636 18.79 11.60 21.41
CA ARG A 636 17.77 11.68 22.46
C ARG A 636 17.15 10.34 22.79
N ALA A 637 16.78 9.55 21.78
CA ALA A 637 16.17 8.23 21.99
C ALA A 637 17.11 7.25 22.71
N LYS A 638 18.42 7.31 22.40
CA LYS A 638 19.43 6.47 23.06
C LYS A 638 19.70 6.91 24.49
N LEU A 639 19.79 8.22 24.74
CA LEU A 639 20.00 8.76 26.09
C LEU A 639 18.81 8.52 27.01
N SER A 640 17.57 8.59 26.50
CA SER A 640 16.39 8.24 27.30
C SER A 640 16.38 6.77 27.72
N HIS A 641 16.93 5.88 26.90
CA HIS A 641 17.05 4.45 27.22
C HIS A 641 18.14 4.11 28.24
N LEU A 642 19.13 5.00 28.43
CA LEU A 642 20.21 4.82 29.41
C LEU A 642 19.88 5.39 30.79
N ASN A 643 18.86 6.23 30.88
CA ASN A 643 18.40 6.88 32.12
C ASN A 643 17.25 6.12 32.82
N TYR A 644 16.87 4.96 32.31
CA TYR A 644 16.01 3.96 32.94
C TYR A 644 16.78 2.64 32.99
#